data_AF-F0X7U0-F1
#
_entry.id   AF-F0X7U0-F1
#
_cell.length_a   1.000
_cell.length_b   1.000
_cell.length_c   1.000
_cell.angle_alpha   90.00
_cell.angle_beta   90.00
_cell.angle_gamma   90.00
#
_symmetry.space_group_name_H-M   'P 1'
#
loop_
_entity.id
_entity.type
_entity.pdbx_description
1 polymer ?
#
loop_
_entity_poly.entity_id
_entity_poly.type
_entity_poly.pdbx_seq_one_letter_code
_entity_poly.pdbx_strand_id
1 'polypeptide(L)'
;MLRNMADTIDLTLAIKPTDMESVPQRIKDINVLSKDLIGCSQETRHQLIVKARNLMQALLTPREQMVQHIWANSGLNAALITGVDIGLWKLMVANGVNTPQRVEDLAKPLGIDPVLLGRLMRHVCAMGHLEETAQDEYRPSNFSKALSLDVIGDGYVSVLGGIGRSHIEFNKFLRETQWRNPIDAAHTAMHASYKTDLPNCFEYLRGWLPARSAAVGASAWMHPSLYPVEKPLFVGADTSPDAPLVVDVAGGLGHDINAFKKLYPSHPGKLILQDLPVVISDVKDIDSSIQLMGHDFLAEQPVKGARAYFMHSIMHDWPDDMCQKILARLADAMKPGYSKLLIFDCVIPRTGAYWEATAGDILMMTQLSALERTEDNWHQMIEGNGSKLKIVKFWKCGQSDVENTLVTLGAKSRDRLLSDTLDGIRHRQAEAPAILARLRQLNAELADHFHAKQNALSGLTLCMLCPQRPTTYTVPSFIAISYCWHYADWPLAPAAQPIYPSWEISKPMVDAIMGMPNIRESPDEGVWLDKLCINQSDEDEKMVAIGAMDVIYSSARRIVILLENVQLEADEEAAGLAYAGFYADMCAEVKTRELEGDEKRDFVAGCFPARIAALPADERTRITDASVPFANRLLSARWFSRAWCAHESRVVTHGKTDNPLFLCFGSNCLVLAFQFRFVHYFSLCLLDSDPDPPVASEEYFGFLNDPNLQTLRQRWSRIHRLLGRPGAANVAPTQHMVSLIPFGCLNACDLVSIALNTAGIPLTYSGNITDKGDFVWIFSAIAIAVGDVVPLLLIGKKLRILDHVGEGTMTVSWVTDPISGVVDDRQPSGLTNSITAVTREYIELDC
;
A
#
# COMPACT_ATOMS: atom_id res chain seq x y z
N MET A 1 36.03 -36.75 6.62
CA MET A 1 34.73 -36.51 5.96
C MET A 1 34.87 -35.81 4.61
N LEU A 2 35.39 -34.57 4.55
CA LEU A 2 35.35 -33.73 3.33
C LEU A 2 35.93 -34.31 2.01
N ARG A 3 36.78 -35.34 2.01
CA ARG A 3 37.32 -35.93 0.76
C ARG A 3 36.33 -36.80 -0.03
N ASN A 4 35.19 -37.20 0.55
CA ASN A 4 34.21 -38.09 -0.10
C ASN A 4 33.03 -37.34 -0.74
N MET A 5 33.01 -36.00 -0.71
CA MET A 5 31.92 -35.21 -1.33
C MET A 5 32.12 -34.96 -2.84
N ALA A 6 33.33 -35.19 -3.36
CA ALA A 6 33.63 -35.01 -4.78
C ALA A 6 32.82 -35.94 -5.70
N ASP A 7 32.49 -37.15 -5.21
CA ASP A 7 31.72 -38.16 -5.96
C ASP A 7 30.20 -37.92 -5.93
N THR A 8 29.73 -36.91 -5.18
CA THR A 8 28.29 -36.61 -5.01
C THR A 8 27.79 -35.38 -5.75
N ILE A 9 28.67 -34.60 -6.41
CA ILE A 9 28.29 -33.35 -7.09
C ILE A 9 28.91 -33.31 -8.49
N ASP A 10 28.07 -33.19 -9.52
CA ASP A 10 28.49 -33.11 -10.93
C ASP A 10 29.28 -31.83 -11.20
N LEU A 11 30.54 -31.98 -11.63
CA LEU A 11 31.44 -30.86 -11.97
C LEU A 11 30.90 -29.96 -13.09
N THR A 12 30.00 -30.45 -13.96
CA THR A 12 29.40 -29.60 -15.00
C THR A 12 28.44 -28.55 -14.45
N LEU A 13 28.00 -28.66 -13.18
CA LEU A 13 27.26 -27.60 -12.49
C LEU A 13 28.05 -26.29 -12.41
N ALA A 14 29.38 -26.34 -12.37
CA ALA A 14 30.22 -25.14 -12.32
C ALA A 14 30.13 -24.27 -13.59
N ILE A 15 29.67 -24.84 -14.71
CA ILE A 15 29.60 -24.19 -16.04
C ILE A 15 28.17 -24.13 -16.61
N LYS A 16 27.16 -24.45 -15.80
CA LYS A 16 25.73 -24.28 -16.13
C LYS A 16 25.21 -22.99 -15.46
N PRO A 17 24.26 -22.25 -16.06
CA PRO A 17 23.57 -21.14 -15.39
C PRO A 17 22.94 -21.61 -14.08
N THR A 18 22.87 -20.74 -13.08
CA THR A 18 22.41 -21.12 -11.73
C THR A 18 20.92 -21.49 -11.71
N ASP A 19 20.09 -20.79 -12.48
CA ASP A 19 18.64 -20.95 -12.52
C ASP A 19 18.10 -20.48 -13.87
N MET A 20 18.30 -21.28 -14.92
CA MET A 20 17.90 -20.92 -16.29
C MET A 20 16.38 -20.95 -16.50
N GLU A 21 15.65 -21.73 -15.70
CA GLU A 21 14.21 -21.96 -15.87
C GLU A 21 13.36 -20.75 -15.44
N SER A 22 13.78 -20.00 -14.42
CA SER A 22 13.07 -18.79 -13.98
C SER A 22 13.35 -17.54 -14.82
N VAL A 23 14.39 -17.54 -15.65
CA VAL A 23 14.84 -16.38 -16.45
C VAL A 23 13.69 -15.71 -17.23
N PRO A 24 12.79 -16.45 -17.95
CA PRO A 24 11.67 -15.82 -18.66
C PRO A 24 10.71 -15.06 -17.75
N GLN A 25 10.43 -15.59 -16.55
CA GLN A 25 9.56 -14.92 -15.58
C GLN A 25 10.26 -13.71 -14.94
N ARG A 26 11.57 -13.80 -14.64
CA ARG A 26 12.34 -12.65 -14.12
C ARG A 26 12.40 -11.50 -15.15
N ILE A 27 12.49 -11.81 -16.44
CA ILE A 27 12.38 -10.82 -17.52
C ILE A 27 10.97 -10.23 -17.60
N LYS A 28 9.92 -11.05 -17.43
CA LYS A 28 8.52 -10.59 -17.38
C LYS A 28 8.29 -9.62 -16.20
N ASP A 29 8.79 -9.92 -15.00
CA ASP A 29 8.74 -9.05 -13.82
C ASP A 29 9.38 -7.68 -14.10
N ILE A 30 10.58 -7.69 -14.69
CA ILE A 30 11.32 -6.47 -15.08
C ILE A 30 10.53 -5.65 -16.11
N ASN A 31 9.96 -6.31 -17.13
CA ASN A 31 9.17 -5.67 -18.19
C ASN A 31 7.79 -5.16 -17.73
N VAL A 32 7.33 -5.52 -16.53
CA VAL A 32 6.19 -4.85 -15.87
C VAL A 32 6.68 -3.55 -15.24
N LEU A 33 7.68 -3.62 -14.36
CA LEU A 33 8.23 -2.44 -13.65
C LEU A 33 8.85 -1.38 -14.58
N SER A 34 9.36 -1.77 -15.75
CA SER A 34 10.03 -0.85 -16.68
C SER A 34 9.08 0.07 -17.44
N LYS A 35 7.78 -0.21 -17.49
CA LYS A 35 6.79 0.60 -18.22
C LYS A 35 6.53 1.94 -17.56
N ASP A 36 6.55 1.96 -16.22
CA ASP A 36 6.21 3.12 -15.41
C ASP A 36 7.46 3.98 -15.08
N LEU A 37 8.62 3.63 -15.64
CA LEU A 37 9.92 4.13 -15.18
C LEU A 37 10.15 5.63 -15.45
N ILE A 38 9.48 6.20 -16.46
CA ILE A 38 9.62 7.61 -16.85
C ILE A 38 8.70 8.47 -15.97
N GLY A 39 9.24 8.90 -14.82
CA GLY A 39 8.53 9.68 -13.80
C GLY A 39 8.38 8.97 -12.44
N CYS A 40 9.07 7.83 -12.26
CA CYS A 40 8.79 6.89 -11.17
C CYS A 40 9.28 7.30 -9.77
N SER A 41 8.77 6.58 -8.76
CA SER A 41 9.18 6.69 -7.36
C SER A 41 10.55 6.03 -7.11
N GLN A 42 11.17 6.34 -5.96
CA GLN A 42 12.38 5.66 -5.49
C GLN A 42 12.15 4.16 -5.23
N GLU A 43 10.93 3.77 -4.87
CA GLU A 43 10.56 2.39 -4.56
C GLU A 43 10.55 1.51 -5.81
N THR A 44 9.89 1.93 -6.89
CA THR A 44 9.89 1.17 -8.16
C THR A 44 11.31 0.98 -8.70
N ARG A 45 12.18 2.00 -8.55
CA ARG A 45 13.61 1.91 -8.87
C ARG A 45 14.32 0.85 -8.01
N HIS A 46 14.04 0.80 -6.70
CA HIS A 46 14.62 -0.19 -5.79
C HIS A 46 14.16 -1.62 -6.16
N GLN A 47 12.87 -1.83 -6.36
CA GLN A 47 12.31 -3.12 -6.79
C GLN A 47 12.91 -3.60 -8.12
N LEU A 48 13.08 -2.70 -9.09
CA LEU A 48 13.73 -3.00 -10.36
C LEU A 48 15.18 -3.45 -10.18
N ILE A 49 15.94 -2.82 -9.28
CA ILE A 49 17.31 -3.23 -8.93
C ILE A 49 17.34 -4.64 -8.31
N VAL A 50 16.42 -4.95 -7.39
CA VAL A 50 16.30 -6.28 -6.78
C VAL A 50 15.98 -7.33 -7.85
N LYS A 51 15.01 -7.08 -8.74
CA LYS A 51 14.65 -8.00 -9.82
C LYS A 51 15.80 -8.19 -10.82
N ALA A 52 16.52 -7.11 -11.19
CA ALA A 52 17.68 -7.16 -12.07
C ALA A 52 18.85 -7.96 -11.46
N ARG A 53 19.15 -7.77 -10.16
CA ARG A 53 20.15 -8.56 -9.44
C ARG A 53 19.80 -10.05 -9.45
N ASN A 54 18.54 -10.39 -9.19
CA ASN A 54 18.05 -11.76 -9.20
C ASN A 54 18.11 -12.40 -10.60
N LEU A 55 17.83 -11.64 -11.67
CA LEU A 55 18.03 -12.10 -13.06
C LEU A 55 19.51 -12.37 -13.36
N MET A 56 20.41 -11.48 -12.95
CA MET A 56 21.85 -11.66 -13.14
C MET A 56 22.37 -12.90 -12.41
N GLN A 57 21.94 -13.12 -11.16
CA GLN A 57 22.31 -14.32 -10.39
C GLN A 57 21.80 -15.62 -11.02
N ALA A 58 20.59 -15.61 -11.60
CA ALA A 58 20.02 -16.76 -12.30
C ALA A 58 20.81 -17.13 -13.57
N LEU A 59 21.27 -16.12 -14.32
CA LEU A 59 22.04 -16.28 -15.57
C LEU A 59 23.50 -16.70 -15.35
N LEU A 60 24.19 -16.16 -14.34
CA LEU A 60 25.62 -16.42 -14.14
C LEU A 60 25.89 -17.87 -13.72
N THR A 61 26.89 -18.50 -14.34
CA THR A 61 27.41 -19.79 -13.88
C THR A 61 28.16 -19.66 -12.55
N PRO A 62 28.25 -20.71 -11.72
CA PRO A 62 29.03 -20.65 -10.47
C PRO A 62 30.51 -20.31 -10.69
N ARG A 63 31.10 -20.72 -11.81
CA ARG A 63 32.47 -20.33 -12.18
C ARG A 63 32.59 -18.83 -12.45
N GLU A 64 31.62 -18.23 -13.12
CA GLU A 64 31.63 -16.77 -13.39
C GLU A 64 31.39 -15.96 -12.13
N GLN A 65 30.48 -16.39 -11.24
CA GLN A 65 30.30 -15.77 -9.93
C GLN A 65 31.59 -15.83 -9.09
N MET A 66 32.27 -16.97 -9.06
CA MET A 66 33.58 -17.09 -8.43
C MET A 66 34.58 -16.08 -9.02
N VAL A 67 34.72 -16.04 -10.35
CA VAL A 67 35.64 -15.11 -11.05
C VAL A 67 35.29 -13.64 -10.80
N GLN A 68 34.00 -13.29 -10.75
CA GLN A 68 33.56 -11.95 -10.38
C GLN A 68 34.04 -11.59 -8.98
N HIS A 69 33.85 -12.46 -7.99
CA HIS A 69 34.30 -12.20 -6.62
C HIS A 69 35.83 -12.11 -6.50
N ILE A 70 36.58 -13.09 -7.01
CA ILE A 70 38.02 -13.23 -6.72
C ILE A 70 38.94 -12.47 -7.67
N TRP A 71 38.50 -12.13 -8.89
CA TRP A 71 39.30 -11.38 -9.87
C TRP A 71 38.67 -10.02 -10.18
N ALA A 72 37.41 -9.98 -10.63
CA ALA A 72 36.83 -8.76 -11.18
C ALA A 72 36.60 -7.68 -10.11
N ASN A 73 35.92 -8.03 -9.02
CA ASN A 73 35.63 -7.12 -7.91
C ASN A 73 36.91 -6.77 -7.13
N SER A 74 37.81 -7.74 -6.89
CA SER A 74 39.10 -7.48 -6.23
C SER A 74 40.00 -6.54 -7.04
N GLY A 75 40.07 -6.71 -8.36
CA GLY A 75 40.81 -5.82 -9.26
C GLY A 75 40.16 -4.43 -9.41
N LEU A 76 38.81 -4.37 -9.41
CA LEU A 76 38.06 -3.13 -9.41
C LEU A 76 38.33 -2.32 -8.14
N ASN A 77 38.23 -2.95 -6.98
CA ASN A 77 38.49 -2.33 -5.68
C ASN A 77 39.88 -1.67 -5.65
N ALA A 78 40.93 -2.39 -6.09
CA ALA A 78 42.27 -1.82 -6.20
C ALA A 78 42.30 -0.58 -7.12
N ALA A 79 41.70 -0.65 -8.31
CA ALA A 79 41.69 0.46 -9.25
C ALA A 79 40.89 1.69 -8.75
N LEU A 80 39.76 1.47 -8.06
CA LEU A 80 38.94 2.55 -7.51
C LEU A 80 39.62 3.28 -6.36
N ILE A 81 40.24 2.54 -5.41
CA ILE A 81 41.01 3.14 -4.32
C ILE A 81 42.19 3.94 -4.88
N THR A 82 42.99 3.35 -5.77
CA THR A 82 44.12 4.06 -6.41
C THR A 82 43.66 5.32 -7.13
N GLY A 83 42.50 5.29 -7.80
CA GLY A 83 41.93 6.47 -8.46
C GLY A 83 41.47 7.58 -7.49
N VAL A 84 41.05 7.24 -6.26
CA VAL A 84 40.79 8.26 -5.23
C VAL A 84 42.11 8.81 -4.70
N ASP A 85 43.03 7.93 -4.32
CA ASP A 85 44.31 8.25 -3.68
C ASP A 85 45.19 9.18 -4.53
N ILE A 86 45.34 8.89 -5.84
CA ILE A 86 46.09 9.78 -6.76
C ILE A 86 45.29 11.01 -7.19
N GLY A 87 44.00 11.13 -6.83
CA GLY A 87 43.13 12.23 -7.22
C GLY A 87 42.56 12.17 -8.65
N LEU A 88 42.64 11.01 -9.33
CA LEU A 88 42.16 10.80 -10.72
C LEU A 88 40.72 11.28 -10.91
N TRP A 89 39.80 10.91 -10.01
CA TRP A 89 38.37 11.25 -10.15
C TRP A 89 38.13 12.76 -10.03
N LYS A 90 38.88 13.43 -9.15
CA LYS A 90 38.84 14.90 -8.99
C LYS A 90 39.41 15.62 -10.21
N LEU A 91 40.52 15.13 -10.77
CA LEU A 91 41.07 15.65 -12.03
C LEU A 91 40.10 15.47 -13.21
N MET A 92 39.52 14.27 -13.37
CA MET A 92 38.57 14.02 -14.47
C MET A 92 37.34 14.92 -14.40
N VAL A 93 36.85 15.24 -13.20
CA VAL A 93 35.76 16.20 -12.98
C VAL A 93 36.20 17.65 -13.29
N ALA A 94 37.39 18.06 -12.84
CA ALA A 94 37.93 19.40 -13.08
C ALA A 94 38.19 19.70 -14.57
N ASN A 95 38.64 18.69 -15.34
CA ASN A 95 38.79 18.76 -16.80
C ASN A 95 37.46 18.76 -17.56
N GLY A 96 36.34 18.46 -16.89
CA GLY A 96 34.99 18.56 -17.42
C GLY A 96 34.14 17.32 -17.16
N VAL A 97 33.05 17.50 -16.41
CA VAL A 97 32.16 16.44 -15.87
C VAL A 97 31.59 15.44 -16.88
N ASN A 98 31.58 15.75 -18.19
CA ASN A 98 31.11 14.86 -19.26
C ASN A 98 32.13 14.73 -20.41
N THR A 99 33.35 15.24 -20.23
CA THR A 99 34.38 15.31 -21.27
C THR A 99 35.15 13.98 -21.34
N PRO A 100 35.25 13.33 -22.50
CA PRO A 100 36.15 12.20 -22.71
C PRO A 100 37.61 12.62 -22.59
N GLN A 101 38.43 11.81 -21.92
CA GLN A 101 39.80 12.18 -21.54
C GLN A 101 40.77 11.03 -21.78
N ARG A 102 41.89 11.32 -22.45
CA ARG A 102 42.94 10.34 -22.75
C ARG A 102 43.77 10.02 -21.53
N VAL A 103 44.04 8.73 -21.32
CA VAL A 103 44.94 8.21 -20.27
C VAL A 103 46.28 8.94 -20.26
N GLU A 104 46.84 9.20 -21.44
CA GLU A 104 48.14 9.85 -21.61
C GLU A 104 48.16 11.31 -21.13
N ASP A 105 47.02 12.01 -21.18
CA ASP A 105 46.89 13.40 -20.72
C ASP A 105 46.46 13.50 -19.25
N LEU A 106 45.82 12.45 -18.72
CA LEU A 106 45.58 12.28 -17.28
C LEU A 106 46.87 11.87 -16.54
N ALA A 107 47.68 10.99 -17.12
CA ALA A 107 48.89 10.46 -16.50
C ALA A 107 49.92 11.55 -16.13
N LYS A 108 50.09 12.53 -17.02
CA LYS A 108 51.07 13.63 -16.90
C LYS A 108 50.91 14.45 -15.60
N PRO A 109 49.75 15.08 -15.30
CA PRO A 109 49.55 15.83 -14.05
C PRO A 109 49.43 14.94 -12.81
N LEU A 110 49.01 13.67 -12.95
CA LEU A 110 48.91 12.74 -11.82
C LEU A 110 50.27 12.12 -11.43
N GLY A 111 51.32 12.29 -12.25
CA GLY A 111 52.65 11.72 -12.01
C GLY A 111 52.71 10.19 -12.09
N ILE A 112 51.69 9.55 -12.67
CA ILE A 112 51.56 8.09 -12.79
C ILE A 112 52.03 7.60 -14.17
N ASP A 113 52.56 6.38 -14.24
CA ASP A 113 52.87 5.73 -15.51
C ASP A 113 51.59 5.52 -16.36
N PRO A 114 51.58 5.91 -17.66
CA PRO A 114 50.39 5.83 -18.50
C PRO A 114 49.98 4.38 -18.81
N VAL A 115 50.90 3.41 -18.81
CA VAL A 115 50.55 2.00 -19.04
C VAL A 115 49.86 1.40 -17.80
N LEU A 116 50.32 1.78 -16.61
CA LEU A 116 49.66 1.46 -15.34
C LEU A 116 48.26 2.10 -15.28
N LEU A 117 48.15 3.41 -15.51
CA LEU A 117 46.86 4.11 -15.48
C LEU A 117 45.88 3.53 -16.50
N GLY A 118 46.31 3.28 -17.75
CA GLY A 118 45.48 2.67 -18.78
C GLY A 118 44.99 1.28 -18.41
N ARG A 119 45.84 0.45 -17.77
CA ARG A 119 45.42 -0.87 -17.26
C ARG A 119 44.37 -0.76 -16.15
N LEU A 120 44.46 0.23 -15.26
CA LEU A 120 43.47 0.45 -14.21
C LEU A 120 42.15 0.97 -14.79
N MET A 121 42.20 2.03 -15.61
CA MET A 121 41.01 2.65 -16.20
C MET A 121 40.24 1.69 -17.12
N ARG A 122 40.94 0.86 -17.90
CA ARG A 122 40.30 -0.15 -18.76
C ARG A 122 39.54 -1.21 -17.96
N HIS A 123 40.01 -1.59 -16.77
CA HIS A 123 39.26 -2.51 -15.90
C HIS A 123 38.04 -1.82 -15.25
N VAL A 124 38.19 -0.56 -14.80
CA VAL A 124 37.06 0.25 -14.30
C VAL A 124 35.99 0.44 -15.40
N CYS A 125 36.41 0.61 -16.66
CA CYS A 125 35.51 0.67 -17.82
C CYS A 125 34.84 -0.68 -18.13
N ALA A 126 35.59 -1.79 -18.11
CA ALA A 126 35.04 -3.13 -18.33
C ALA A 126 34.00 -3.54 -17.25
N MET A 127 34.10 -2.96 -16.06
CA MET A 127 33.12 -3.10 -14.97
C MET A 127 31.95 -2.10 -15.05
N GLY A 128 31.86 -1.28 -16.11
CA GLY A 128 30.75 -0.34 -16.36
C GLY A 128 30.81 0.99 -15.61
N HIS A 129 31.92 1.31 -14.95
CA HIS A 129 32.08 2.54 -14.15
C HIS A 129 32.72 3.71 -14.92
N LEU A 130 33.22 3.45 -16.13
CA LEU A 130 33.64 4.42 -17.15
C LEU A 130 33.06 4.01 -18.50
N GLU A 131 33.11 4.90 -19.47
CA GLU A 131 32.74 4.65 -20.88
C GLU A 131 33.96 4.89 -21.77
N GLU A 132 34.32 3.93 -22.63
CA GLU A 132 35.45 4.02 -23.57
C GLU A 132 34.97 4.69 -24.87
N THR A 133 35.54 5.84 -25.22
CA THR A 133 35.15 6.64 -26.40
C THR A 133 36.10 6.47 -27.58
N ALA A 134 37.36 6.19 -27.28
CA ALA A 134 38.41 5.79 -28.20
C ALA A 134 39.45 4.94 -27.45
N GLN A 135 40.46 4.42 -28.15
CA GLN A 135 41.52 3.65 -27.52
C GLN A 135 42.21 4.48 -26.43
N ASP A 136 42.19 3.98 -25.19
CA ASP A 136 42.80 4.65 -24.02
C ASP A 136 42.23 6.06 -23.77
N GLU A 137 40.94 6.27 -24.09
CA GLU A 137 40.17 7.50 -23.85
C GLU A 137 38.83 7.18 -23.17
N TYR A 138 38.57 7.81 -22.02
CA TYR A 138 37.45 7.47 -21.15
C TYR A 138 36.61 8.68 -20.74
N ARG A 139 35.28 8.52 -20.76
CA ARG A 139 34.30 9.49 -20.25
C ARG A 139 33.81 9.09 -18.85
N PRO A 140 33.75 10.02 -17.87
CA PRO A 140 33.20 9.74 -16.54
C PRO A 140 31.73 9.36 -16.53
N SER A 141 31.37 8.30 -15.80
CA SER A 141 29.99 7.95 -15.45
C SER A 141 29.53 8.73 -14.22
N ASN A 142 28.23 8.74 -13.91
CA ASN A 142 27.74 9.40 -12.69
C ASN A 142 28.34 8.78 -11.41
N PHE A 143 28.71 7.50 -11.44
CA PHE A 143 29.43 6.83 -10.35
C PHE A 143 30.87 7.34 -10.22
N SER A 144 31.66 7.36 -11.30
CA SER A 144 33.06 7.83 -11.22
C SER A 144 33.17 9.35 -10.98
N LYS A 145 32.15 10.14 -11.34
CA LYS A 145 31.99 11.52 -10.86
C LYS A 145 31.75 11.58 -9.35
N ALA A 146 30.90 10.72 -8.81
CA ALA A 146 30.60 10.70 -7.37
C ALA A 146 31.85 10.39 -6.51
N LEU A 147 32.80 9.61 -7.03
CA LEU A 147 34.10 9.35 -6.37
C LEU A 147 34.99 10.60 -6.22
N SER A 148 34.67 11.72 -6.89
CA SER A 148 35.37 13.00 -6.67
C SER A 148 34.87 13.75 -5.44
N LEU A 149 33.73 13.36 -4.87
CA LEU A 149 33.15 13.96 -3.66
C LEU A 149 33.76 13.27 -2.44
N ASP A 150 34.43 14.03 -1.56
CA ASP A 150 35.10 13.51 -0.35
C ASP A 150 34.19 12.56 0.46
N VAL A 151 32.92 12.95 0.62
CA VAL A 151 31.88 12.18 1.34
C VAL A 151 31.67 10.76 0.80
N ILE A 152 32.03 10.46 -0.46
CA ILE A 152 32.01 9.12 -1.06
C ILE A 152 33.44 8.57 -1.26
N GLY A 153 34.34 9.39 -1.79
CA GLY A 153 35.72 9.00 -2.13
C GLY A 153 36.52 8.55 -0.89
N ASP A 154 36.44 9.30 0.21
CA ASP A 154 37.20 9.01 1.44
C ASP A 154 36.87 7.61 2.00
N GLY A 155 35.64 7.12 1.78
CA GLY A 155 35.20 5.79 2.16
C GLY A 155 35.98 4.66 1.49
N TYR A 156 36.47 4.85 0.26
CA TYR A 156 37.31 3.86 -0.42
C TYR A 156 38.71 3.79 0.22
N VAL A 157 39.31 4.92 0.53
CA VAL A 157 40.64 4.97 1.16
C VAL A 157 40.59 4.42 2.59
N SER A 158 39.59 4.84 3.38
CA SER A 158 39.47 4.48 4.80
C SER A 158 38.92 3.07 5.04
N VAL A 159 37.74 2.74 4.50
CA VAL A 159 37.11 1.43 4.75
C VAL A 159 37.82 0.34 3.98
N LEU A 160 38.03 0.52 2.67
CA LEU A 160 38.50 -0.55 1.80
C LEU A 160 40.03 -0.64 1.73
N GLY A 161 40.74 0.49 1.78
CA GLY A 161 42.20 0.54 1.94
C GLY A 161 42.65 0.35 3.40
N GLY A 162 42.10 1.16 4.31
CA GLY A 162 42.59 1.28 5.69
C GLY A 162 42.26 0.10 6.62
N ILE A 163 41.04 -0.46 6.53
CA ILE A 163 40.60 -1.60 7.36
C ILE A 163 40.11 -2.83 6.56
N GLY A 164 39.99 -2.74 5.23
CA GLY A 164 39.34 -3.75 4.38
C GLY A 164 39.93 -5.17 4.46
N ARG A 165 41.20 -5.30 4.90
CA ARG A 165 41.88 -6.58 5.12
C ARG A 165 41.17 -7.49 6.13
N SER A 166 40.52 -6.91 7.14
CA SER A 166 39.86 -7.67 8.22
C SER A 166 38.71 -8.55 7.72
N HIS A 167 37.96 -8.10 6.72
CA HIS A 167 36.95 -8.91 6.01
C HIS A 167 37.60 -10.10 5.29
N ILE A 168 38.70 -9.84 4.55
CA ILE A 168 39.42 -10.84 3.74
C ILE A 168 40.05 -11.92 4.62
N GLU A 169 40.52 -11.54 5.81
CA GLU A 169 41.16 -12.42 6.79
C GLU A 169 40.24 -12.90 7.93
N PHE A 170 38.94 -12.56 7.92
CA PHE A 170 38.00 -12.89 9.01
C PHE A 170 37.96 -14.39 9.31
N ASN A 171 38.15 -15.24 8.30
CA ASN A 171 38.23 -16.70 8.46
C ASN A 171 39.49 -17.19 9.20
N LYS A 172 40.47 -16.33 9.49
CA LYS A 172 41.65 -16.62 10.33
C LYS A 172 41.30 -16.34 11.78
N PHE A 173 40.81 -15.13 12.04
CA PHE A 173 40.28 -14.70 13.35
C PHE A 173 39.23 -15.69 13.88
N LEU A 174 38.24 -16.08 13.07
CA LEU A 174 37.24 -17.08 13.48
C LEU A 174 37.81 -18.49 13.75
N ARG A 175 38.99 -18.84 13.23
CA ARG A 175 39.68 -20.10 13.62
C ARG A 175 40.38 -19.96 14.97
N GLU A 176 40.92 -18.78 15.25
CA GLU A 176 41.57 -18.44 16.53
C GLU A 176 40.54 -18.33 17.67
N THR A 177 39.38 -17.69 17.42
CA THR A 177 38.25 -17.59 18.36
C THR A 177 37.33 -18.82 18.40
N GLN A 178 37.73 -19.94 17.79
CA GLN A 178 36.97 -21.21 17.78
C GLN A 178 35.53 -21.09 17.24
N TRP A 179 35.33 -20.27 16.21
CA TRP A 179 34.06 -19.99 15.54
C TRP A 179 32.98 -19.39 16.46
N ARG A 180 33.41 -18.61 17.46
CA ARG A 180 32.51 -17.83 18.33
C ARG A 180 32.18 -16.48 17.72
N ASN A 181 31.00 -15.95 18.06
CA ASN A 181 30.63 -14.59 17.71
C ASN A 181 31.62 -13.60 18.35
N PRO A 182 32.16 -12.62 17.61
CA PRO A 182 32.95 -11.55 18.19
C PRO A 182 32.06 -10.70 19.11
N ILE A 183 32.54 -10.38 20.31
CA ILE A 183 31.81 -9.56 21.31
C ILE A 183 32.73 -8.58 22.09
N ASP A 184 34.00 -8.45 21.70
CA ASP A 184 34.99 -7.63 22.39
C ASP A 184 35.53 -6.55 21.44
N ALA A 185 35.19 -5.28 21.73
CA ALA A 185 35.61 -4.14 20.93
C ALA A 185 37.12 -3.84 20.98
N ALA A 186 37.84 -4.38 21.98
CA ALA A 186 39.30 -4.33 22.07
C ALA A 186 39.99 -5.56 21.43
N HIS A 187 39.23 -6.58 20.99
CA HIS A 187 39.74 -7.76 20.31
C HIS A 187 38.90 -8.15 19.10
N THR A 188 38.95 -7.30 18.07
CA THR A 188 38.20 -7.48 16.81
C THR A 188 39.07 -8.09 15.69
N ALA A 189 38.45 -8.53 14.60
CA ALA A 189 39.19 -9.08 13.44
C ALA A 189 40.10 -8.04 12.76
N MET A 190 39.81 -6.74 12.91
CA MET A 190 40.70 -5.65 12.51
C MET A 190 42.00 -5.68 13.33
N HIS A 191 41.91 -5.75 14.66
CA HIS A 191 43.08 -5.82 15.56
C HIS A 191 43.99 -7.01 15.19
N ALA A 192 43.41 -8.19 14.93
CA ALA A 192 44.16 -9.38 14.50
C ALA A 192 44.82 -9.23 13.12
N SER A 193 44.12 -8.64 12.14
CA SER A 193 44.63 -8.51 10.76
C SER A 193 45.73 -7.45 10.63
N TYR A 194 45.59 -6.34 11.35
CA TYR A 194 46.54 -5.22 11.31
C TYR A 194 47.61 -5.29 12.41
N LYS A 195 47.45 -6.20 13.39
CA LYS A 195 48.38 -6.40 14.53
C LYS A 195 48.57 -5.12 15.34
N THR A 196 47.45 -4.53 15.75
CA THR A 196 47.41 -3.29 16.52
C THR A 196 46.89 -3.56 17.93
N ASP A 197 47.61 -3.03 18.93
CA ASP A 197 47.26 -3.10 20.36
C ASP A 197 46.51 -1.83 20.82
N LEU A 198 45.97 -1.04 19.88
CA LEU A 198 45.07 0.09 20.18
C LEU A 198 43.75 -0.43 20.79
N PRO A 199 43.07 0.36 21.65
CA PRO A 199 41.99 -0.17 22.49
C PRO A 199 40.62 -0.32 21.78
N ASN A 200 40.48 0.17 20.55
CA ASN A 200 39.29 0.01 19.70
C ASN A 200 39.58 0.46 18.26
N CYS A 201 38.61 0.24 17.35
CA CYS A 201 38.73 0.60 15.94
C CYS A 201 38.81 2.12 15.68
N PHE A 202 38.15 2.97 16.48
CA PHE A 202 38.15 4.42 16.29
C PHE A 202 39.54 5.03 16.52
N GLU A 203 40.26 4.57 17.54
CA GLU A 203 41.65 4.98 17.79
C GLU A 203 42.58 4.61 16.62
N TYR A 204 42.36 3.47 15.97
CA TYR A 204 43.09 3.09 14.74
C TYR A 204 42.67 3.97 13.54
N LEU A 205 41.37 4.26 13.39
CA LEU A 205 40.83 5.06 12.30
C LEU A 205 41.19 6.55 12.35
N ARG A 206 41.65 7.09 13.49
CA ARG A 206 42.22 8.45 13.56
C ARG A 206 43.42 8.69 12.64
N GLY A 207 44.09 7.63 12.16
CA GLY A 207 45.14 7.73 11.15
C GLY A 207 44.64 7.85 9.70
N TRP A 208 43.31 7.83 9.47
CA TRP A 208 42.68 7.73 8.15
C TRP A 208 41.68 8.86 7.90
N LEU A 209 41.27 9.03 6.64
CA LEU A 209 40.20 9.98 6.27
C LEU A 209 38.84 9.49 6.82
N PRO A 210 37.94 10.39 7.26
CA PRO A 210 36.65 9.99 7.81
C PRO A 210 35.68 9.49 6.71
N ALA A 211 35.30 8.21 6.79
CA ALA A 211 34.23 7.63 5.99
C ALA A 211 32.89 8.31 6.33
N ARG A 212 32.27 8.97 5.36
CA ARG A 212 31.04 9.77 5.55
C ARG A 212 29.89 9.36 4.60
N SER A 213 30.08 8.27 3.87
CA SER A 213 29.21 7.84 2.76
C SER A 213 27.82 7.36 3.20
N ALA A 214 27.69 6.80 4.40
CA ALA A 214 26.42 6.29 4.93
C ALA A 214 25.33 7.36 5.07
N ALA A 215 25.71 8.63 5.28
CA ALA A 215 24.77 9.74 5.41
C ALA A 215 24.27 10.29 4.05
N VAL A 216 24.83 9.85 2.91
CA VAL A 216 24.55 10.46 1.60
C VAL A 216 23.19 10.03 1.06
N GLY A 217 22.23 10.95 1.10
CA GLY A 217 20.87 10.70 0.62
C GLY A 217 19.94 10.01 1.62
N ALA A 218 20.41 9.76 2.85
CA ALA A 218 19.56 9.38 3.96
C ALA A 218 18.55 10.50 4.28
N SER A 219 17.32 10.14 4.64
CA SER A 219 16.36 11.11 5.18
C SER A 219 16.80 11.54 6.58
N ALA A 220 16.98 12.84 6.80
CA ALA A 220 17.29 13.38 8.13
C ALA A 220 16.20 12.98 9.13
N TRP A 221 16.56 12.61 10.35
CA TRP A 221 15.64 11.95 11.29
C TRP A 221 14.36 12.75 11.56
N MET A 222 14.46 14.09 11.60
CA MET A 222 13.36 15.04 11.80
C MET A 222 12.34 15.11 10.65
N HIS A 223 12.58 14.41 9.53
CA HIS A 223 11.65 14.47 8.40
C HIS A 223 10.27 13.94 8.82
N PRO A 224 9.14 14.62 8.51
CA PRO A 224 7.83 14.23 9.02
C PRO A 224 7.38 12.80 8.68
N SER A 225 7.87 12.24 7.56
CA SER A 225 7.65 10.84 7.16
C SER A 225 8.59 9.83 7.83
N LEU A 226 9.30 10.23 8.88
CA LEU A 226 10.21 9.42 9.66
C LEU A 226 9.98 9.67 11.15
N TYR A 227 10.26 10.89 11.65
CA TYR A 227 9.91 11.29 13.02
C TYR A 227 9.24 12.68 13.02
N PRO A 228 7.91 12.76 13.19
CA PRO A 228 7.18 14.03 13.17
C PRO A 228 7.36 14.77 14.51
N VAL A 229 8.46 15.53 14.62
CA VAL A 229 9.03 16.11 15.85
C VAL A 229 8.01 16.81 16.75
N GLU A 230 7.06 17.53 16.17
CA GLU A 230 6.23 18.52 16.88
C GLU A 230 5.38 17.89 17.98
N LYS A 231 4.76 16.75 17.71
CA LYS A 231 3.84 16.07 18.64
C LYS A 231 4.56 15.33 19.79
N PRO A 232 5.54 14.43 19.55
CA PRO A 232 6.22 13.71 20.61
C PRO A 232 7.29 14.55 21.33
N LEU A 233 7.94 15.51 20.65
CA LEU A 233 9.04 16.27 21.23
C LEU A 233 8.64 17.63 21.80
N PHE A 234 7.87 18.47 21.09
CA PHE A 234 7.56 19.82 21.56
C PHE A 234 6.38 19.89 22.53
N VAL A 235 5.35 19.03 22.40
CA VAL A 235 4.19 19.07 23.31
C VAL A 235 4.60 18.74 24.75
N GLY A 236 4.51 19.73 25.64
CA GLY A 236 4.94 19.63 27.03
C GLY A 236 6.47 19.63 27.22
N ALA A 237 7.23 20.15 26.26
CA ALA A 237 8.61 20.57 26.49
C ALA A 237 8.65 21.80 27.43
N ASP A 238 9.78 22.00 28.10
CA ASP A 238 10.07 23.24 28.82
C ASP A 238 10.52 24.30 27.81
N THR A 239 9.85 25.44 27.80
CA THR A 239 10.05 26.54 26.84
C THR A 239 10.91 27.68 27.40
N SER A 240 11.51 27.51 28.58
CA SER A 240 12.50 28.45 29.08
C SER A 240 13.78 28.41 28.21
N PRO A 241 14.44 29.55 27.93
CA PRO A 241 15.62 29.59 27.06
C PRO A 241 16.80 28.72 27.54
N ASP A 242 16.87 28.45 28.84
CA ASP A 242 17.94 27.67 29.46
C ASP A 242 17.69 26.16 29.51
N ALA A 243 16.45 25.70 29.25
CA ALA A 243 16.10 24.28 29.35
C ALA A 243 16.73 23.46 28.21
N PRO A 244 17.39 22.32 28.48
CA PRO A 244 17.95 21.46 27.44
C PRO A 244 16.84 20.77 26.62
N LEU A 245 16.71 21.14 25.35
CA LEU A 245 15.72 20.60 24.42
C LEU A 245 16.23 19.31 23.75
N VAL A 246 17.41 19.37 23.13
CA VAL A 246 18.07 18.21 22.50
C VAL A 246 19.53 18.18 22.92
N VAL A 247 19.96 17.03 23.41
CA VAL A 247 21.38 16.66 23.56
C VAL A 247 21.69 15.64 22.47
N ASP A 248 22.55 16.01 21.53
CA ASP A 248 23.06 15.15 20.46
C ASP A 248 24.31 14.43 20.98
N VAL A 249 24.20 13.13 21.27
CA VAL A 249 25.18 12.34 22.06
C VAL A 249 26.06 11.52 21.12
N ALA A 250 27.34 11.83 21.10
CA ALA A 250 28.32 11.39 20.09
C ALA A 250 27.93 11.87 18.67
N GLY A 251 27.39 13.09 18.55
CA GLY A 251 26.91 13.67 17.30
C GLY A 251 28.02 14.09 16.30
N GLY A 252 29.28 13.76 16.57
CA GLY A 252 30.42 14.02 15.70
C GLY A 252 30.60 15.51 15.40
N LEU A 253 30.53 15.86 14.10
CA LEU A 253 30.61 17.24 13.62
C LEU A 253 29.28 18.01 13.72
N GLY A 254 28.26 17.44 14.36
CA GLY A 254 26.98 18.11 14.65
C GLY A 254 26.06 18.28 13.45
N HIS A 255 26.13 17.40 12.46
CA HIS A 255 25.33 17.52 11.24
C HIS A 255 23.81 17.48 11.53
N ASP A 256 23.35 16.55 12.38
CA ASP A 256 21.93 16.39 12.72
C ASP A 256 21.40 17.53 13.59
N ILE A 257 22.10 17.92 14.67
CA ILE A 257 21.69 19.06 15.51
C ILE A 257 21.71 20.41 14.76
N ASN A 258 22.62 20.58 13.79
CA ASN A 258 22.64 21.75 12.90
C ASN A 258 21.48 21.72 11.88
N ALA A 259 21.10 20.54 11.39
CA ALA A 259 19.88 20.36 10.58
C ALA A 259 18.60 20.62 11.40
N PHE A 260 18.55 20.15 12.66
CA PHE A 260 17.46 20.42 13.60
C PHE A 260 17.27 21.92 13.81
N LYS A 261 18.36 22.64 14.07
CA LYS A 261 18.34 24.10 14.23
C LYS A 261 17.84 24.83 12.97
N LYS A 262 18.17 24.33 11.77
CA LYS A 262 17.72 24.91 10.49
C LYS A 262 16.23 24.65 10.22
N LEU A 263 15.69 23.50 10.64
CA LEU A 263 14.26 23.17 10.54
C LEU A 263 13.42 23.91 11.60
N TYR A 264 13.94 24.06 12.82
CA TYR A 264 13.23 24.64 13.96
C TYR A 264 13.96 25.86 14.56
N PRO A 265 14.27 26.91 13.75
CA PRO A 265 15.16 28.00 14.16
C PRO A 265 14.65 28.80 15.36
N SER A 266 13.32 28.89 15.49
CA SER A 266 12.60 29.69 16.50
C SER A 266 12.08 28.88 17.69
N HIS A 267 12.35 27.57 17.79
CA HIS A 267 11.92 26.80 18.96
C HIS A 267 12.79 27.16 20.18
N PRO A 268 12.22 27.43 21.37
CA PRO A 268 12.98 27.73 22.57
C PRO A 268 13.70 26.51 23.16
N GLY A 269 14.66 26.77 24.05
CA GLY A 269 15.48 25.76 24.73
C GLY A 269 16.83 25.52 24.04
N LYS A 270 17.77 24.93 24.78
CA LYS A 270 19.15 24.69 24.34
C LYS A 270 19.28 23.44 23.48
N LEU A 271 20.06 23.59 22.43
CA LEU A 271 20.61 22.51 21.62
C LEU A 271 22.06 22.30 22.08
N ILE A 272 22.43 21.08 22.45
CA ILE A 272 23.75 20.74 22.99
C ILE A 272 24.36 19.61 22.17
N LEU A 273 25.53 19.84 21.56
CA LEU A 273 26.31 18.81 20.88
C LEU A 273 27.34 18.24 21.85
N GLN A 274 27.31 16.92 22.05
CA GLN A 274 28.27 16.18 22.86
C GLN A 274 29.07 15.21 21.99
N ASP A 275 30.39 15.27 22.12
CA ASP A 275 31.34 14.28 21.59
C ASP A 275 32.64 14.36 22.41
N LEU A 276 33.61 13.49 22.14
CA LEU A 276 34.93 13.54 22.77
C LEU A 276 35.59 14.92 22.53
N PRO A 277 36.35 15.46 23.50
CA PRO A 277 36.92 16.81 23.39
C PRO A 277 37.74 17.07 22.12
N VAL A 278 38.39 16.04 21.57
CA VAL A 278 39.15 16.10 20.30
C VAL A 278 38.25 16.26 19.07
N VAL A 279 37.09 15.62 19.04
CA VAL A 279 36.10 15.76 17.95
C VAL A 279 35.42 17.12 18.04
N ILE A 280 35.06 17.55 19.25
CA ILE A 280 34.49 18.88 19.51
C ILE A 280 35.43 20.00 19.07
N SER A 281 36.77 19.84 19.17
CA SER A 281 37.72 20.84 18.66
C SER A 281 37.81 20.93 17.13
N ASP A 282 37.29 19.94 16.39
CA ASP A 282 37.28 19.94 14.93
C ASP A 282 35.96 20.44 14.30
N VAL A 283 34.92 20.68 15.11
CA VAL A 283 33.62 21.20 14.68
C VAL A 283 33.76 22.59 14.04
N LYS A 284 33.24 22.73 12.82
CA LYS A 284 33.24 23.96 12.00
C LYS A 284 31.83 24.19 11.44
N ASP A 285 31.53 25.45 11.10
CA ASP A 285 30.30 25.86 10.39
C ASP A 285 28.96 25.44 11.05
N ILE A 286 28.96 25.36 12.38
CA ILE A 286 27.78 25.12 13.22
C ILE A 286 27.11 26.42 13.68
N ASP A 287 25.79 26.40 13.90
CA ASP A 287 25.05 27.55 14.43
C ASP A 287 25.54 27.90 15.85
N SER A 288 25.88 29.17 16.08
CA SER A 288 26.47 29.66 17.34
C SER A 288 25.55 29.59 18.57
N SER A 289 24.26 29.26 18.40
CA SER A 289 23.34 28.96 19.49
C SER A 289 23.35 27.49 19.93
N ILE A 290 24.06 26.60 19.21
CA ILE A 290 24.29 25.21 19.62
C ILE A 290 25.49 25.19 20.57
N GLN A 291 25.27 24.68 21.79
CA GLN A 291 26.32 24.55 22.80
C GLN A 291 27.20 23.34 22.50
N LEU A 292 28.49 23.58 22.22
CA LEU A 292 29.50 22.53 22.13
C LEU A 292 29.91 22.05 23.54
N MET A 293 30.00 20.74 23.75
CA MET A 293 30.33 20.14 25.05
C MET A 293 31.20 18.88 24.89
N GLY A 294 32.48 18.96 25.26
CA GLY A 294 33.34 17.77 25.35
C GLY A 294 32.85 16.81 26.43
N HIS A 295 32.44 15.60 26.04
CA HIS A 295 31.86 14.59 26.93
C HIS A 295 32.19 13.16 26.46
N ASP A 296 32.56 12.30 27.40
CA ASP A 296 32.60 10.83 27.23
C ASP A 296 31.27 10.24 27.72
N PHE A 297 30.51 9.65 26.80
CA PHE A 297 29.23 8.97 27.05
C PHE A 297 29.25 7.80 28.05
N LEU A 298 30.43 7.30 28.46
CA LEU A 298 30.61 6.31 29.52
C LEU A 298 30.74 6.95 30.91
N ALA A 299 31.04 8.24 30.98
CA ALA A 299 31.02 9.03 32.21
C ALA A 299 29.58 9.36 32.63
N GLU A 300 29.41 10.07 33.75
CA GLU A 300 28.07 10.55 34.13
C GLU A 300 27.62 11.65 33.15
N GLN A 301 26.48 11.44 32.47
CA GLN A 301 25.87 12.41 31.57
C GLN A 301 25.60 13.74 32.31
N PRO A 302 26.27 14.85 31.97
CA PRO A 302 26.22 16.10 32.75
C PRO A 302 24.92 16.89 32.54
N VAL A 303 24.27 16.77 31.38
CA VAL A 303 23.00 17.45 31.11
C VAL A 303 21.89 16.61 31.72
N LYS A 304 21.19 17.14 32.73
CA LYS A 304 20.08 16.46 33.41
C LYS A 304 18.73 16.95 32.90
N GLY A 305 17.78 16.01 32.75
CA GLY A 305 16.39 16.31 32.45
C GLY A 305 16.12 16.86 31.05
N ALA A 306 16.99 16.60 30.07
CA ALA A 306 16.77 17.06 28.69
C ALA A 306 15.49 16.50 28.09
N ARG A 307 14.85 17.25 27.18
CA ARG A 307 13.61 16.79 26.52
C ARG A 307 13.87 15.61 25.58
N ALA A 308 14.97 15.64 24.81
CA ALA A 308 15.56 14.47 24.19
C ALA A 308 17.07 14.35 24.46
N TYR A 309 17.51 13.11 24.61
CA TYR A 309 18.85 12.67 24.25
C TYR A 309 18.72 11.94 22.91
N PHE A 310 19.58 12.26 21.95
CA PHE A 310 19.57 11.72 20.59
C PHE A 310 20.90 11.01 20.30
N MET A 311 20.84 9.88 19.58
CA MET A 311 21.98 9.08 19.14
C MET A 311 21.70 8.60 17.71
N HIS A 312 22.68 8.71 16.81
CA HIS A 312 22.56 8.32 15.40
C HIS A 312 23.81 7.56 14.94
N SER A 313 23.63 6.34 14.43
CA SER A 313 24.74 5.46 14.04
C SER A 313 25.77 5.29 15.17
N ILE A 314 25.29 4.99 16.38
CA ILE A 314 26.13 4.84 17.58
C ILE A 314 25.97 3.46 18.21
N MET A 315 24.75 2.97 18.41
CA MET A 315 24.58 1.74 19.19
C MET A 315 25.00 0.51 18.38
N HIS A 316 24.94 0.56 17.05
CA HIS A 316 25.44 -0.53 16.19
C HIS A 316 26.97 -0.72 16.24
N ASP A 317 27.72 0.31 16.64
CA ASP A 317 29.18 0.27 16.75
C ASP A 317 29.70 -0.47 18.01
N TRP A 318 28.84 -0.75 18.99
CA TRP A 318 29.25 -1.30 20.29
C TRP A 318 28.56 -2.64 20.63
N PRO A 319 29.27 -3.57 21.31
CA PRO A 319 28.65 -4.78 21.85
C PRO A 319 27.66 -4.44 22.98
N ASP A 320 26.71 -5.36 23.22
CA ASP A 320 25.55 -5.13 24.11
C ASP A 320 25.94 -4.70 25.54
N ASP A 321 27.08 -5.15 26.08
CA ASP A 321 27.51 -4.78 27.43
C ASP A 321 27.99 -3.31 27.51
N MET A 322 28.57 -2.79 26.43
CA MET A 322 28.92 -1.37 26.29
C MET A 322 27.68 -0.51 26.04
N CYS A 323 26.78 -0.97 25.17
CA CYS A 323 25.46 -0.36 24.98
C CYS A 323 24.68 -0.22 26.30
N GLN A 324 24.64 -1.26 27.13
CA GLN A 324 23.97 -1.23 28.44
C GLN A 324 24.59 -0.19 29.39
N LYS A 325 25.91 0.02 29.36
CA LYS A 325 26.59 1.07 30.15
C LYS A 325 26.16 2.46 29.68
N ILE A 326 26.15 2.72 28.37
CA ILE A 326 25.72 4.01 27.78
C ILE A 326 24.24 4.29 28.11
N LEU A 327 23.36 3.30 27.91
CA LEU A 327 21.93 3.40 28.22
C LEU A 327 21.69 3.71 29.70
N ALA A 328 22.47 3.11 30.62
CA ALA A 328 22.38 3.42 32.05
C ALA A 328 22.74 4.88 32.36
N ARG A 329 23.80 5.43 31.74
CA ARG A 329 24.21 6.85 31.92
C ARG A 329 23.13 7.82 31.46
N LEU A 330 22.50 7.54 30.32
CA LEU A 330 21.41 8.37 29.80
C LEU A 330 20.15 8.22 30.65
N ALA A 331 19.79 7.00 31.05
CA ALA A 331 18.63 6.75 31.90
C ALA A 331 18.73 7.44 33.29
N ASP A 332 19.93 7.53 33.87
CA ASP A 332 20.18 8.26 35.12
C ASP A 332 20.12 9.79 34.96
N ALA A 333 20.18 10.30 33.74
CA ALA A 333 20.00 11.72 33.43
C ALA A 333 18.58 12.09 32.98
N MET A 334 17.76 11.11 32.57
CA MET A 334 16.40 11.32 32.09
C MET A 334 15.40 11.62 33.22
N LYS A 335 14.49 12.56 32.96
CA LYS A 335 13.34 12.86 33.82
C LYS A 335 12.15 11.96 33.45
N PRO A 336 11.69 11.03 34.32
CA PRO A 336 10.60 10.11 34.00
C PRO A 336 9.33 10.84 33.53
N GLY A 337 8.66 10.27 32.52
CA GLY A 337 7.47 10.86 31.88
C GLY A 337 7.73 12.05 30.94
N TYR A 338 8.87 12.74 31.08
CA TYR A 338 9.23 13.94 30.31
C TYR A 338 10.27 13.66 29.21
N SER A 339 11.45 13.18 29.61
CA SER A 339 12.57 12.95 28.69
C SER A 339 12.30 11.82 27.71
N LYS A 340 12.86 11.93 26.51
CA LYS A 340 12.93 10.87 25.50
C LYS A 340 14.39 10.48 25.26
N LEU A 341 14.61 9.20 24.97
CA LEU A 341 15.80 8.75 24.27
C LEU A 341 15.37 8.45 22.84
N LEU A 342 16.08 9.02 21.88
CA LEU A 342 15.86 8.84 20.45
C LEU A 342 17.10 8.16 19.88
N ILE A 343 16.92 6.97 19.32
CA ILE A 343 17.99 6.17 18.71
C ILE A 343 17.65 6.02 17.24
N PHE A 344 18.60 6.37 16.37
CA PHE A 344 18.50 6.28 14.92
C PHE A 344 19.65 5.40 14.42
N ASP A 345 19.40 4.10 14.37
CA ASP A 345 20.33 3.04 13.97
C ASP A 345 19.58 2.06 13.03
N CYS A 346 20.26 1.07 12.44
CA CYS A 346 19.58 0.09 11.60
C CYS A 346 18.65 -0.85 12.42
N VAL A 347 17.55 -1.27 11.79
CA VAL A 347 16.62 -2.26 12.35
C VAL A 347 16.45 -3.38 11.34
N ILE A 348 17.23 -4.46 11.50
CA ILE A 348 17.23 -5.57 10.54
C ILE A 348 15.93 -6.39 10.68
N PRO A 349 15.19 -6.66 9.59
CA PRO A 349 14.01 -7.51 9.63
C PRO A 349 14.41 -8.98 9.79
N ARG A 350 13.62 -9.73 10.57
CA ARG A 350 13.85 -11.17 10.87
C ARG A 350 13.91 -12.08 9.64
N THR A 351 13.38 -11.64 8.50
CA THR A 351 13.34 -12.34 7.21
C THR A 351 13.41 -11.34 6.05
N GLY A 352 14.06 -11.70 4.94
CA GLY A 352 14.07 -10.86 3.74
C GLY A 352 14.90 -9.58 3.84
N ALA A 353 15.86 -9.51 4.77
CA ALA A 353 16.74 -8.36 4.93
C ALA A 353 17.48 -8.01 3.62
N TYR A 354 17.46 -6.73 3.26
CA TYR A 354 18.13 -6.23 2.07
C TYR A 354 19.66 -6.25 2.26
N TRP A 355 20.39 -6.49 1.16
CA TRP A 355 21.81 -6.86 1.22
C TRP A 355 22.72 -5.76 1.78
N GLU A 356 22.34 -4.49 1.71
CA GLU A 356 23.11 -3.38 2.29
C GLU A 356 23.08 -3.42 3.82
N ALA A 357 21.93 -3.74 4.43
CA ALA A 357 21.81 -3.87 5.88
C ALA A 357 22.59 -5.09 6.41
N THR A 358 22.54 -6.23 5.71
CA THR A 358 23.33 -7.40 6.09
C THR A 358 24.82 -7.24 5.81
N ALA A 359 25.22 -6.42 4.82
CA ALA A 359 26.62 -6.04 4.63
C ALA A 359 27.12 -5.09 5.73
N GLY A 360 26.27 -4.19 6.21
CA GLY A 360 26.52 -3.36 7.40
C GLY A 360 26.79 -4.19 8.65
N ASP A 361 25.97 -5.21 8.91
CA ASP A 361 26.18 -6.14 10.03
C ASP A 361 27.54 -6.87 9.96
N ILE A 362 27.94 -7.36 8.78
CA ILE A 362 29.28 -7.95 8.58
C ILE A 362 30.39 -6.91 8.84
N LEU A 363 30.19 -5.64 8.48
CA LEU A 363 31.14 -4.56 8.78
C LEU A 363 31.25 -4.35 10.31
N MET A 364 30.13 -4.19 11.03
CA MET A 364 30.10 -4.04 12.49
C MET A 364 30.80 -5.22 13.20
N MET A 365 30.46 -6.45 12.82
CA MET A 365 31.06 -7.66 13.39
C MET A 365 32.57 -7.77 13.13
N THR A 366 33.05 -7.39 11.93
CA THR A 366 34.46 -7.55 11.57
C THR A 366 35.36 -6.42 12.08
N GLN A 367 34.88 -5.17 12.13
CA GLN A 367 35.68 -4.03 12.58
C GLN A 367 35.61 -3.81 14.08
N LEU A 368 34.43 -3.97 14.67
CA LEU A 368 34.08 -3.47 16.00
C LEU A 368 33.68 -4.58 16.99
N SER A 369 33.48 -5.82 16.52
CA SER A 369 32.84 -6.90 17.29
C SER A 369 31.46 -6.52 17.83
N ALA A 370 30.75 -5.70 17.06
CA ALA A 370 29.40 -5.24 17.32
C ALA A 370 28.43 -5.83 16.28
N LEU A 371 27.18 -5.35 16.24
CA LEU A 371 26.11 -5.93 15.43
C LEU A 371 25.02 -4.92 15.10
N GLU A 372 24.42 -5.09 13.93
CA GLU A 372 23.14 -4.49 13.59
C GLU A 372 22.01 -5.32 14.22
N ARG A 373 20.96 -4.67 14.73
CA ARG A 373 20.00 -5.31 15.65
C ARG A 373 18.61 -5.46 15.05
N THR A 374 17.97 -6.60 15.28
CA THR A 374 16.53 -6.79 14.99
C THR A 374 15.67 -6.18 16.09
N GLU A 375 14.37 -5.98 15.86
CA GLU A 375 13.45 -5.40 16.86
C GLU A 375 13.48 -6.13 18.21
N ASP A 376 13.55 -7.47 18.20
CA ASP A 376 13.71 -8.28 19.41
C ASP A 376 15.04 -8.01 20.14
N ASN A 377 16.14 -7.81 19.41
CA ASN A 377 17.44 -7.46 20.00
C ASN A 377 17.39 -6.06 20.62
N TRP A 378 16.72 -5.11 19.95
CA TRP A 378 16.47 -3.78 20.48
C TRP A 378 15.64 -3.82 21.76
N HIS A 379 14.55 -4.59 21.80
CA HIS A 379 13.76 -4.83 23.02
C HIS A 379 14.62 -5.47 24.13
N GLN A 380 15.38 -6.51 23.82
CA GLN A 380 16.24 -7.19 24.79
C GLN A 380 17.32 -6.26 25.36
N MET A 381 17.92 -5.40 24.53
CA MET A 381 18.97 -4.46 24.95
C MET A 381 18.43 -3.26 25.74
N ILE A 382 17.28 -2.70 25.33
CA ILE A 382 16.72 -1.48 25.94
C ILE A 382 15.86 -1.78 27.16
N GLU A 383 15.13 -2.90 27.20
CA GLU A 383 14.15 -3.22 28.24
C GLU A 383 14.58 -4.40 29.16
N GLY A 384 15.65 -5.11 28.80
CA GLY A 384 16.17 -6.24 29.57
C GLY A 384 16.88 -5.86 30.88
N ASN A 385 17.26 -6.90 31.65
CA ASN A 385 18.20 -6.84 32.78
C ASN A 385 18.00 -5.71 33.81
N GLY A 386 16.75 -5.32 34.09
CA GLY A 386 16.43 -4.28 35.08
C GLY A 386 16.60 -2.85 34.59
N SER A 387 16.56 -2.64 33.27
CA SER A 387 16.56 -1.32 32.65
C SER A 387 15.45 -0.41 33.18
N LYS A 388 15.74 0.90 33.20
CA LYS A 388 14.78 1.98 33.53
C LYS A 388 14.06 2.52 32.29
N LEU A 389 14.42 2.03 31.10
CA LEU A 389 13.91 2.49 29.81
C LEU A 389 12.80 1.58 29.29
N LYS A 390 11.96 2.13 28.41
CA LYS A 390 10.93 1.39 27.67
C LYS A 390 10.86 1.91 26.24
N ILE A 391 10.78 1.01 25.26
CA ILE A 391 10.53 1.35 23.86
C ILE A 391 9.08 1.84 23.73
N VAL A 392 8.91 3.03 23.16
CA VAL A 392 7.59 3.65 22.98
C VAL A 392 7.00 3.34 21.59
N LYS A 393 7.84 3.42 20.54
CA LYS A 393 7.49 3.11 19.14
C LYS A 393 8.78 3.05 18.30
N PHE A 394 8.87 2.08 17.39
CA PHE A 394 9.80 2.14 16.25
C PHE A 394 9.24 3.02 15.13
N TRP A 395 10.09 3.81 14.51
CA TRP A 395 9.77 4.63 13.34
C TRP A 395 10.64 4.17 12.17
N LYS A 396 10.08 4.05 10.97
CA LYS A 396 10.75 3.47 9.80
C LYS A 396 10.54 4.35 8.59
N CYS A 397 11.60 4.55 7.81
CA CYS A 397 11.50 5.22 6.51
C CYS A 397 10.96 4.23 5.46
N GLY A 398 10.21 4.72 4.46
CA GLY A 398 9.74 3.92 3.32
C GLY A 398 8.47 3.08 3.57
N GLN A 399 8.21 2.64 4.81
CA GLN A 399 6.87 2.23 5.20
C GLN A 399 5.95 3.47 5.09
N SER A 400 4.93 3.41 4.24
CA SER A 400 3.87 4.42 4.28
C SER A 400 3.16 4.34 5.62
N ASP A 401 2.72 5.47 6.17
CA ASP A 401 2.17 5.54 7.54
C ASP A 401 0.99 4.59 7.79
N VAL A 402 0.33 4.12 6.72
CA VAL A 402 -0.80 3.19 6.65
C VAL A 402 -0.77 2.07 7.71
N GLU A 403 0.29 1.25 7.79
CA GLU A 403 0.36 0.16 8.78
C GLU A 403 0.53 0.66 10.23
N ASN A 404 1.17 1.82 10.38
CA ASN A 404 1.27 2.55 11.66
C ASN A 404 -0.01 3.37 11.99
N THR A 405 -0.98 3.39 11.06
CA THR A 405 -2.23 4.15 11.11
C THR A 405 -3.44 3.24 11.32
N LEU A 406 -3.31 1.93 11.13
CA LEU A 406 -4.32 0.96 11.53
C LEU A 406 -4.53 0.94 13.05
N VAL A 407 -5.80 1.02 13.45
CA VAL A 407 -6.30 0.97 14.83
C VAL A 407 -7.49 0.01 14.91
N THR A 408 -7.38 -1.02 15.74
CA THR A 408 -8.50 -1.91 16.10
C THR A 408 -9.41 -1.22 17.12
N LEU A 409 -10.70 -1.10 16.81
CA LEU A 409 -11.65 -0.44 17.71
C LEU A 409 -12.14 -1.40 18.80
N GLY A 410 -11.94 -1.02 20.06
CA GLY A 410 -12.52 -1.74 21.20
C GLY A 410 -14.05 -1.72 21.15
N ALA A 411 -14.69 -2.80 21.63
CA ALA A 411 -16.12 -3.09 21.45
C ALA A 411 -17.05 -1.88 21.64
N LYS A 412 -16.92 -1.11 22.73
CA LYS A 412 -17.75 0.10 22.98
C LYS A 412 -17.69 1.15 21.86
N SER A 413 -16.59 1.26 21.14
CA SER A 413 -16.44 2.19 20.00
C SER A 413 -16.99 1.58 18.71
N ARG A 414 -16.76 0.28 18.46
CA ARG A 414 -17.40 -0.48 17.37
C ARG A 414 -18.92 -0.39 17.48
N ASP A 415 -19.46 -0.80 18.63
CA ASP A 415 -20.90 -0.89 18.87
C ASP A 415 -21.59 0.48 18.80
N ARG A 416 -20.88 1.57 19.15
CA ARG A 416 -21.34 2.95 18.96
C ARG A 416 -21.34 3.39 17.48
N LEU A 417 -20.34 3.01 16.69
CA LEU A 417 -20.28 3.38 15.27
C LEU A 417 -21.31 2.60 14.43
N LEU A 418 -21.69 1.40 14.86
CA LEU A 418 -22.64 0.54 14.16
C LEU A 418 -24.08 0.62 14.72
N SER A 419 -24.33 1.42 15.77
CA SER A 419 -25.58 1.35 16.57
C SER A 419 -26.86 1.55 15.76
N ASP A 420 -26.94 2.63 14.96
CA ASP A 420 -28.11 2.96 14.13
C ASP A 420 -28.52 1.79 13.23
N THR A 421 -27.53 1.17 12.60
CA THR A 421 -27.70 0.09 11.63
C THR A 421 -27.99 -1.23 12.33
N LEU A 422 -27.33 -1.53 13.45
CA LEU A 422 -27.61 -2.71 14.27
C LEU A 422 -29.05 -2.67 14.79
N ASP A 423 -29.49 -1.54 15.35
CA ASP A 423 -30.85 -1.37 15.89
C ASP A 423 -31.92 -1.51 14.78
N GLY A 424 -31.69 -0.95 13.60
CA GLY A 424 -32.54 -1.16 12.41
C GLY A 424 -32.54 -2.60 11.86
N ILE A 425 -31.55 -3.42 12.23
CA ILE A 425 -31.43 -4.83 11.81
C ILE A 425 -31.96 -5.81 12.89
N ARG A 426 -32.00 -5.43 14.17
CA ARG A 426 -32.52 -6.28 15.28
C ARG A 426 -33.89 -6.90 14.99
N HIS A 427 -34.81 -6.14 14.39
CA HIS A 427 -36.15 -6.65 14.07
C HIS A 427 -36.07 -7.80 13.06
N ARG A 428 -35.27 -7.67 12.00
CA ARG A 428 -35.05 -8.75 11.02
C ARG A 428 -34.22 -9.90 11.59
N GLN A 429 -33.32 -9.67 12.55
CA GLN A 429 -32.60 -10.76 13.22
C GLN A 429 -33.53 -11.75 13.94
N ALA A 430 -34.70 -11.31 14.42
CA ALA A 430 -35.69 -12.18 15.03
C ALA A 430 -36.30 -13.20 14.04
N GLU A 431 -36.22 -12.93 12.72
CA GLU A 431 -36.69 -13.82 11.66
C GLU A 431 -35.68 -14.94 11.34
N ALA A 432 -34.38 -14.73 11.63
CA ALA A 432 -33.31 -15.67 11.28
C ALA A 432 -33.55 -17.12 11.75
N PRO A 433 -34.01 -17.39 13.00
CA PRO A 433 -34.30 -18.75 13.44
C PRO A 433 -35.48 -19.39 12.69
N ALA A 434 -36.48 -18.60 12.29
CA ALA A 434 -37.63 -19.08 11.53
C ALA A 434 -37.25 -19.40 10.08
N ILE A 435 -36.47 -18.53 9.43
CA ILE A 435 -35.94 -18.75 8.08
C ILE A 435 -35.04 -20.00 8.07
N LEU A 436 -34.14 -20.17 9.05
CA LEU A 436 -33.30 -21.37 9.18
C LEU A 436 -34.10 -22.64 9.47
N ALA A 437 -35.16 -22.57 10.28
CA ALA A 437 -36.04 -23.72 10.53
C ALA A 437 -36.81 -24.13 9.27
N ARG A 438 -37.33 -23.15 8.52
CA ARG A 438 -38.01 -23.41 7.24
C ARG A 438 -37.03 -23.93 6.18
N LEU A 439 -35.82 -23.37 6.10
CA LEU A 439 -34.77 -23.87 5.22
C LEU A 439 -34.37 -25.31 5.56
N ARG A 440 -34.21 -25.66 6.85
CA ARG A 440 -33.93 -27.05 7.28
C ARG A 440 -35.05 -28.02 6.91
N GLN A 441 -36.31 -27.59 6.94
CA GLN A 441 -37.43 -28.40 6.47
C GLN A 441 -37.35 -28.64 4.96
N LEU A 442 -37.07 -27.59 4.18
CA LEU A 442 -37.00 -27.65 2.71
C LEU A 442 -35.77 -28.43 2.22
N ASN A 443 -34.60 -28.21 2.84
CA ASN A 443 -33.34 -28.87 2.51
C ASN A 443 -32.36 -28.79 3.70
N ALA A 444 -32.22 -29.87 4.47
CA ALA A 444 -31.39 -29.90 5.66
C ALA A 444 -29.89 -29.71 5.39
N GLU A 445 -29.36 -30.34 4.33
CA GLU A 445 -27.94 -30.26 3.94
C GLU A 445 -27.55 -28.83 3.56
N LEU A 446 -28.36 -28.17 2.72
CA LEU A 446 -28.13 -26.77 2.34
C LEU A 446 -28.20 -25.84 3.57
N ALA A 447 -29.09 -26.12 4.51
CA ALA A 447 -29.34 -25.24 5.66
C ALA A 447 -28.17 -25.18 6.65
N ASP A 448 -27.36 -26.25 6.77
CA ASP A 448 -26.22 -26.26 7.68
C ASP A 448 -25.05 -25.38 7.20
N HIS A 449 -25.07 -24.93 5.92
CA HIS A 449 -24.21 -23.87 5.39
C HIS A 449 -24.71 -22.44 5.68
N PHE A 450 -25.85 -22.26 6.36
CA PHE A 450 -26.38 -20.95 6.72
C PHE A 450 -26.37 -20.72 8.23
N HIS A 451 -25.89 -19.54 8.62
CA HIS A 451 -25.77 -19.13 10.02
C HIS A 451 -26.50 -17.81 10.25
N ALA A 452 -26.92 -17.56 11.49
CA ALA A 452 -27.53 -16.28 11.86
C ALA A 452 -26.46 -15.17 11.82
N LYS A 453 -26.73 -14.05 11.13
CA LYS A 453 -25.80 -12.93 10.96
C LYS A 453 -25.29 -12.34 12.28
N GLN A 454 -26.05 -12.49 13.37
CA GLN A 454 -25.62 -12.10 14.71
C GLN A 454 -24.31 -12.78 15.16
N ASN A 455 -23.99 -13.98 14.66
CA ASN A 455 -22.73 -14.66 14.95
C ASN A 455 -21.55 -13.85 14.39
N ALA A 456 -21.59 -13.49 13.10
CA ALA A 456 -20.59 -12.64 12.47
C ALA A 456 -20.49 -11.28 13.17
N LEU A 457 -21.62 -10.62 13.48
CA LEU A 457 -21.61 -9.33 14.17
C LEU A 457 -21.03 -9.39 15.59
N SER A 458 -21.11 -10.54 16.27
CA SER A 458 -20.46 -10.73 17.57
C SER A 458 -18.94 -10.84 17.44
N GLY A 459 -18.45 -11.62 16.46
CA GLY A 459 -17.03 -11.81 16.16
C GLY A 459 -16.35 -10.67 15.39
N LEU A 460 -17.11 -9.73 14.83
CA LEU A 460 -16.59 -8.65 13.99
C LEU A 460 -15.57 -7.78 14.74
N THR A 461 -14.30 -7.95 14.39
CA THR A 461 -13.23 -7.02 14.73
C THR A 461 -13.26 -5.87 13.71
N LEU A 462 -13.39 -4.63 14.19
CA LEU A 462 -13.49 -3.46 13.33
C LEU A 462 -12.21 -2.63 13.41
N CYS A 463 -11.33 -2.81 12.42
CA CYS A 463 -10.12 -2.00 12.24
C CYS A 463 -10.40 -0.82 11.31
N MET A 464 -9.68 0.30 11.51
CA MET A 464 -9.74 1.49 10.65
C MET A 464 -8.38 2.15 10.53
N LEU A 465 -8.16 2.84 9.41
CA LEU A 465 -7.04 3.75 9.21
C LEU A 465 -7.37 5.10 9.88
N CYS A 466 -6.63 5.44 10.94
CA CYS A 466 -6.68 6.74 11.62
C CYS A 466 -5.37 7.52 11.36
N PRO A 467 -5.38 8.67 10.66
CA PRO A 467 -4.15 9.38 10.25
C PRO A 467 -3.23 9.89 11.38
N GLN A 468 -3.65 9.68 12.63
CA GLN A 468 -2.88 9.88 13.83
C GLN A 468 -3.18 8.68 14.73
N ARG A 469 -2.18 8.06 15.37
CA ARG A 469 -2.40 7.10 16.48
C ARG A 469 -2.50 7.88 17.80
N PRO A 470 -3.69 8.01 18.43
CA PRO A 470 -3.84 8.71 19.71
C PRO A 470 -3.94 7.67 20.83
N THR A 471 -3.23 7.87 21.95
CA THR A 471 -3.21 6.90 23.05
C THR A 471 -4.54 6.73 23.79
N THR A 472 -5.49 7.66 23.60
CA THR A 472 -6.83 7.65 24.21
C THR A 472 -7.83 8.45 23.36
N TYR A 473 -8.51 7.84 22.39
CA TYR A 473 -9.64 8.49 21.70
C TYR A 473 -10.68 7.53 21.14
N THR A 474 -11.89 8.02 20.90
CA THR A 474 -12.97 7.31 20.19
C THR A 474 -13.10 7.88 18.79
N VAL A 475 -13.02 7.04 17.75
CA VAL A 475 -13.33 7.46 16.38
C VAL A 475 -14.76 8.03 16.32
N PRO A 476 -14.98 9.24 15.78
CA PRO A 476 -16.29 9.92 15.85
C PRO A 476 -17.27 9.40 14.78
N SER A 477 -16.73 9.10 13.60
CA SER A 477 -17.40 8.63 12.39
C SER A 477 -16.33 8.01 11.47
N PHE A 478 -16.74 7.38 10.37
CA PHE A 478 -15.82 6.86 9.37
C PHE A 478 -16.40 6.95 7.95
N ILE A 479 -15.49 6.95 6.98
CA ILE A 479 -15.81 6.73 5.56
C ILE A 479 -15.41 5.31 5.14
N ALA A 480 -16.18 4.69 4.26
CA ALA A 480 -15.85 3.42 3.63
C ALA A 480 -15.40 3.65 2.18
N ILE A 481 -14.34 2.95 1.77
CA ILE A 481 -13.74 3.13 0.45
C ILE A 481 -13.90 1.87 -0.39
N SER A 482 -14.41 2.06 -1.61
CA SER A 482 -14.70 0.99 -2.56
C SER A 482 -13.97 1.22 -3.88
N TYR A 483 -13.43 0.17 -4.47
CA TYR A 483 -12.46 0.25 -5.56
C TYR A 483 -12.38 -1.11 -6.29
N CYS A 484 -11.59 -1.17 -7.35
CA CYS A 484 -11.32 -2.43 -8.04
C CYS A 484 -9.98 -3.02 -7.59
N TRP A 485 -9.97 -4.30 -7.24
CA TRP A 485 -8.73 -5.04 -7.04
C TRP A 485 -8.04 -5.29 -8.39
N HIS A 486 -6.78 -4.85 -8.53
CA HIS A 486 -5.99 -4.84 -9.77
C HIS A 486 -5.45 -6.24 -10.17
N TYR A 487 -6.36 -7.19 -10.37
CA TYR A 487 -6.07 -8.52 -10.95
C TYR A 487 -5.85 -8.45 -12.46
N ALA A 488 -4.88 -9.23 -12.97
CA ALA A 488 -4.42 -9.19 -14.35
C ALA A 488 -5.41 -9.77 -15.39
N ASP A 489 -6.21 -10.77 -15.01
CA ASP A 489 -7.05 -11.53 -15.93
C ASP A 489 -8.48 -10.97 -16.08
N TRP A 490 -8.77 -9.82 -15.46
CA TRP A 490 -10.09 -9.18 -15.54
C TRP A 490 -10.14 -8.19 -16.71
N PRO A 491 -11.06 -8.36 -17.68
CA PRO A 491 -11.10 -7.53 -18.87
C PRO A 491 -11.41 -6.06 -18.56
N LEU A 492 -10.72 -5.16 -19.24
CA LEU A 492 -11.00 -3.72 -19.26
C LEU A 492 -12.10 -3.42 -20.28
N ALA A 493 -12.96 -2.43 -19.99
CA ALA A 493 -13.81 -1.85 -21.02
C ALA A 493 -12.93 -1.11 -22.06
N PRO A 494 -13.30 -1.05 -23.35
CA PRO A 494 -12.45 -0.43 -24.39
C PRO A 494 -12.09 1.05 -24.13
N ALA A 495 -12.94 1.79 -23.40
CA ALA A 495 -12.72 3.18 -23.00
C ALA A 495 -12.02 3.34 -21.62
N ALA A 496 -11.55 2.26 -21.01
CA ALA A 496 -10.92 2.23 -19.69
C ALA A 496 -9.44 1.84 -19.78
N GLN A 497 -8.55 2.83 -19.71
CA GLN A 497 -7.10 2.61 -19.60
C GLN A 497 -6.67 2.70 -18.12
N PRO A 498 -5.99 1.69 -17.54
CA PRO A 498 -5.45 1.79 -16.19
C PRO A 498 -4.22 2.71 -16.19
N ILE A 499 -4.26 3.76 -15.38
CA ILE A 499 -3.13 4.72 -15.26
C ILE A 499 -2.01 4.13 -14.38
N TYR A 500 -2.36 3.26 -13.44
CA TYR A 500 -1.45 2.60 -12.51
C TYR A 500 -1.71 1.07 -12.53
N PRO A 501 -0.69 0.23 -12.80
CA PRO A 501 -0.86 -1.22 -12.93
C PRO A 501 -0.61 -2.01 -11.62
N SER A 502 -0.32 -1.33 -10.52
CA SER A 502 0.06 -1.93 -9.23
C SER A 502 -1.09 -1.99 -8.22
N TRP A 503 -0.96 -2.83 -7.19
CA TRP A 503 -2.02 -3.14 -6.20
C TRP A 503 -2.20 -2.06 -5.12
N GLU A 504 -1.55 -0.90 -5.24
CA GLU A 504 -1.61 0.19 -4.28
C GLU A 504 -2.55 1.29 -4.79
N ILE A 505 -3.44 1.78 -3.91
CA ILE A 505 -4.25 2.95 -4.24
C ILE A 505 -3.29 4.10 -4.55
N SER A 506 -3.43 4.65 -5.75
CA SER A 506 -2.52 5.63 -6.31
C SER A 506 -2.32 6.83 -5.37
N LYS A 507 -1.08 7.32 -5.22
CA LYS A 507 -0.77 8.40 -4.26
C LYS A 507 -1.66 9.64 -4.41
N PRO A 508 -1.98 10.16 -5.62
CA PRO A 508 -2.92 11.27 -5.75
C PRO A 508 -4.31 10.97 -5.18
N MET A 509 -4.77 9.72 -5.32
CA MET A 509 -6.06 9.26 -4.77
C MET A 509 -6.02 9.14 -3.24
N VAL A 510 -4.90 8.66 -2.66
CA VAL A 510 -4.69 8.68 -1.20
C VAL A 510 -4.63 10.12 -0.66
N ASP A 511 -3.86 11.00 -1.31
CA ASP A 511 -3.74 12.41 -0.93
C ASP A 511 -5.10 13.12 -1.05
N ALA A 512 -5.92 12.75 -2.04
CA ALA A 512 -7.29 13.24 -2.18
C ALA A 512 -8.22 12.77 -1.05
N ILE A 513 -8.26 11.46 -0.76
CA ILE A 513 -9.02 10.88 0.37
C ILE A 513 -8.65 11.54 1.70
N MET A 514 -7.36 11.84 1.89
CA MET A 514 -6.85 12.42 3.13
C MET A 514 -7.02 13.94 3.22
N GLY A 515 -6.93 14.66 2.10
CA GLY A 515 -6.79 16.13 2.06
C GLY A 515 -7.87 16.92 1.32
N MET A 516 -8.72 16.33 0.48
CA MET A 516 -9.78 17.07 -0.20
C MET A 516 -10.87 17.52 0.80
N PRO A 517 -11.26 18.82 0.78
CA PRO A 517 -12.44 19.28 1.50
C PRO A 517 -13.69 18.48 1.15
N ASN A 518 -14.60 18.36 2.11
CA ASN A 518 -15.89 17.68 1.96
C ASN A 518 -15.86 16.17 1.68
N ILE A 519 -14.70 15.51 1.54
CA ILE A 519 -14.63 14.04 1.59
C ILE A 519 -14.82 13.59 3.05
N ARG A 520 -13.86 13.92 3.90
CA ARG A 520 -13.87 13.69 5.35
C ARG A 520 -14.35 14.94 6.12
N GLU A 521 -14.97 14.74 7.27
CA GLU A 521 -15.47 15.82 8.13
C GLU A 521 -14.45 16.28 9.19
N SER A 522 -13.48 15.44 9.53
CA SER A 522 -12.36 15.82 10.41
C SER A 522 -11.09 15.01 10.11
N PRO A 523 -9.90 15.47 10.52
CA PRO A 523 -8.66 14.68 10.41
C PRO A 523 -8.73 13.33 11.14
N ASP A 524 -9.55 13.26 12.20
CA ASP A 524 -9.72 12.11 13.09
C ASP A 524 -10.88 11.18 12.66
N GLU A 525 -11.55 11.49 11.54
CA GLU A 525 -12.49 10.57 10.90
C GLU A 525 -11.75 9.38 10.30
N GLY A 526 -12.18 8.17 10.71
CA GLY A 526 -11.59 6.92 10.27
C GLY A 526 -11.83 6.64 8.79
N VAL A 527 -10.88 5.94 8.16
CA VAL A 527 -11.02 5.43 6.80
C VAL A 527 -11.04 3.90 6.86
N TRP A 528 -12.11 3.29 6.36
CA TRP A 528 -12.25 1.84 6.24
C TRP A 528 -12.01 1.40 4.79
N LEU A 529 -11.19 0.37 4.62
CA LEU A 529 -10.84 -0.24 3.33
C LEU A 529 -10.62 -1.75 3.53
N ASP A 530 -11.39 -2.59 2.85
CA ASP A 530 -11.41 -4.06 3.00
C ASP A 530 -10.01 -4.70 3.17
N LYS A 531 -9.10 -4.46 2.22
CA LYS A 531 -7.74 -5.02 2.12
C LYS A 531 -6.84 -4.70 3.32
N LEU A 532 -7.08 -3.59 4.00
CA LEU A 532 -6.24 -3.09 5.11
C LEU A 532 -6.94 -3.20 6.47
N CYS A 533 -8.28 -3.17 6.48
CA CYS A 533 -9.10 -3.23 7.69
C CYS A 533 -9.57 -4.65 8.03
N ILE A 534 -9.28 -5.63 7.18
CA ILE A 534 -9.49 -7.07 7.39
C ILE A 534 -8.15 -7.76 7.17
N ASN A 535 -7.79 -8.71 8.04
CA ASN A 535 -6.60 -9.54 7.90
C ASN A 535 -6.70 -10.45 6.66
N GLN A 536 -5.93 -10.13 5.62
CA GLN A 536 -5.94 -10.88 4.36
C GLN A 536 -5.33 -12.29 4.44
N SER A 537 -4.81 -12.70 5.60
CA SER A 537 -4.31 -14.06 5.86
C SER A 537 -5.25 -14.92 6.72
N ASP A 538 -6.37 -14.38 7.21
CA ASP A 538 -7.32 -15.07 8.08
C ASP A 538 -8.68 -15.22 7.36
N GLU A 539 -9.03 -16.47 7.02
CA GLU A 539 -10.29 -16.75 6.31
C GLU A 539 -11.53 -16.65 7.21
N ASP A 540 -11.39 -16.91 8.51
CA ASP A 540 -12.51 -16.76 9.46
C ASP A 540 -12.83 -15.26 9.66
N GLU A 541 -11.81 -14.40 9.79
CA GLU A 541 -11.99 -12.95 9.86
C GLU A 541 -12.61 -12.39 8.56
N LYS A 542 -12.16 -12.85 7.39
CA LYS A 542 -12.76 -12.50 6.09
C LYS A 542 -14.23 -12.90 6.02
N MET A 543 -14.58 -14.14 6.35
CA MET A 543 -15.96 -14.62 6.28
C MET A 543 -16.89 -13.85 7.23
N VAL A 544 -16.40 -13.54 8.44
CA VAL A 544 -17.09 -12.67 9.40
C VAL A 544 -17.30 -11.26 8.84
N ALA A 545 -16.26 -10.65 8.25
CA ALA A 545 -16.33 -9.30 7.70
C ALA A 545 -17.25 -9.22 6.46
N ILE A 546 -17.14 -10.17 5.52
CA ILE A 546 -18.00 -10.31 4.33
C ILE A 546 -19.49 -10.42 4.74
N GLY A 547 -19.77 -11.23 5.77
CA GLY A 547 -21.10 -11.39 6.36
C GLY A 547 -21.66 -10.14 7.07
N ALA A 548 -20.82 -9.14 7.34
CA ALA A 548 -21.17 -7.88 7.99
C ALA A 548 -21.01 -6.63 7.10
N MET A 549 -20.68 -6.79 5.80
CA MET A 549 -20.43 -5.65 4.90
C MET A 549 -21.62 -4.70 4.76
N ASP A 550 -22.86 -5.18 4.83
CA ASP A 550 -24.05 -4.31 4.88
C ASP A 550 -24.04 -3.41 6.11
N VAL A 551 -23.70 -3.96 7.28
CA VAL A 551 -23.60 -3.20 8.52
C VAL A 551 -22.45 -2.20 8.47
N ILE A 552 -21.29 -2.57 7.93
CA ILE A 552 -20.13 -1.68 7.78
C ILE A 552 -20.46 -0.51 6.83
N TYR A 553 -20.90 -0.80 5.60
CA TYR A 553 -21.14 0.24 4.60
C TYR A 553 -22.37 1.12 4.92
N SER A 554 -23.43 0.58 5.51
CA SER A 554 -24.59 1.41 5.93
C SER A 554 -24.28 2.31 7.13
N SER A 555 -23.29 1.94 7.94
CA SER A 555 -22.83 2.74 9.10
C SER A 555 -21.76 3.76 8.72
N ALA A 556 -21.12 3.61 7.55
CA ALA A 556 -20.20 4.60 7.02
C ALA A 556 -20.93 5.92 6.71
N ARG A 557 -20.41 7.04 7.20
CA ARG A 557 -20.98 8.38 6.97
C ARG A 557 -20.94 8.75 5.48
N ARG A 558 -19.86 8.35 4.80
CA ARG A 558 -19.71 8.46 3.34
C ARG A 558 -19.07 7.22 2.75
N ILE A 559 -19.53 6.85 1.56
CA ILE A 559 -18.89 5.85 0.71
C ILE A 559 -18.20 6.58 -0.44
N VAL A 560 -16.91 6.32 -0.60
CA VAL A 560 -16.04 6.90 -1.63
C VAL A 560 -15.68 5.80 -2.63
N ILE A 561 -15.98 6.02 -3.90
CA ILE A 561 -15.78 5.07 -4.98
C ILE A 561 -14.59 5.52 -5.82
N LEU A 562 -13.55 4.69 -5.91
CA LEU A 562 -12.33 4.99 -6.66
C LEU A 562 -12.43 4.43 -8.08
N LEU A 563 -12.48 5.34 -9.06
CA LEU A 563 -12.50 5.03 -10.49
C LEU A 563 -11.09 5.19 -11.08
N GLU A 564 -10.10 4.50 -10.51
CA GLU A 564 -8.67 4.67 -10.83
C GLU A 564 -8.28 4.40 -12.30
N ASN A 565 -9.19 3.79 -13.08
CA ASN A 565 -9.02 3.53 -14.51
C ASN A 565 -9.65 4.61 -15.42
N VAL A 566 -10.07 5.75 -14.85
CA VAL A 566 -10.72 6.86 -15.58
C VAL A 566 -9.86 8.12 -15.48
N GLN A 567 -9.31 8.55 -16.61
CA GLN A 567 -8.72 9.88 -16.81
C GLN A 567 -9.56 10.64 -17.84
N LEU A 568 -10.07 11.81 -17.47
CA LEU A 568 -10.82 12.69 -18.37
C LEU A 568 -9.87 13.50 -19.27
N GLU A 569 -10.26 13.77 -20.51
CA GLU A 569 -9.61 14.82 -21.31
C GLU A 569 -9.94 16.22 -20.76
N ALA A 570 -9.18 17.25 -21.17
CA ALA A 570 -9.40 18.62 -20.70
C ALA A 570 -10.81 19.17 -21.04
N ASP A 571 -11.42 18.70 -22.14
CA ASP A 571 -12.78 19.10 -22.54
C ASP A 571 -13.86 18.31 -21.77
N GLU A 572 -13.63 17.02 -21.51
CA GLU A 572 -14.49 16.17 -20.69
C GLU A 572 -14.49 16.62 -19.22
N GLU A 573 -13.33 17.03 -18.70
CA GLU A 573 -13.15 17.64 -17.38
C GLU A 573 -13.92 18.97 -17.27
N ALA A 574 -13.77 19.85 -18.26
CA ALA A 574 -14.50 21.12 -18.29
C ALA A 574 -16.02 20.92 -18.33
N ALA A 575 -16.51 20.01 -19.18
CA ALA A 575 -17.93 19.67 -19.25
C ALA A 575 -18.44 19.05 -17.94
N GLY A 576 -17.71 18.06 -17.40
CA GLY A 576 -18.07 17.39 -16.15
C GLY A 576 -18.17 18.34 -14.96
N LEU A 577 -17.21 19.26 -14.82
CA LEU A 577 -17.21 20.28 -13.77
C LEU A 577 -18.36 21.29 -13.94
N ALA A 578 -18.63 21.75 -15.17
CA ALA A 578 -19.71 22.69 -15.44
C ALA A 578 -21.09 22.09 -15.12
N TYR A 579 -21.38 20.89 -15.64
CA TYR A 579 -22.66 20.21 -15.36
C TYR A 579 -22.80 19.77 -13.90
N ALA A 580 -21.70 19.44 -13.19
CA ALA A 580 -21.72 19.20 -11.75
C ALA A 580 -22.08 20.47 -10.96
N GLY A 581 -21.56 21.63 -11.38
CA GLY A 581 -21.95 22.95 -10.86
C GLY A 581 -23.44 23.24 -11.08
N PHE A 582 -23.94 23.05 -12.31
CA PHE A 582 -25.37 23.23 -12.62
C PHE A 582 -26.26 22.29 -11.80
N TYR A 583 -25.82 21.06 -11.52
CA TYR A 583 -26.55 20.13 -10.67
C TYR A 583 -26.61 20.58 -9.21
N ALA A 584 -25.48 21.08 -8.67
CA ALA A 584 -25.44 21.63 -7.31
C ALA A 584 -26.35 22.86 -7.17
N ASP A 585 -26.30 23.79 -8.12
CA ASP A 585 -27.20 24.95 -8.21
C ASP A 585 -28.67 24.51 -8.25
N MET A 586 -29.02 23.57 -9.14
CA MET A 586 -30.38 23.04 -9.29
C MET A 586 -30.90 22.43 -7.98
N CYS A 587 -30.07 21.65 -7.27
CA CYS A 587 -30.43 21.06 -5.98
C CYS A 587 -30.58 22.13 -4.88
N ALA A 588 -29.74 23.17 -4.89
CA ALA A 588 -29.85 24.30 -3.97
C ALA A 588 -31.12 25.12 -4.23
N GLU A 589 -31.46 25.41 -5.50
CA GLU A 589 -32.69 26.12 -5.87
C GLU A 589 -33.95 25.32 -5.49
N VAL A 590 -34.02 24.02 -5.83
CA VAL A 590 -35.13 23.14 -5.45
C VAL A 590 -35.35 23.13 -3.93
N LYS A 591 -34.27 23.11 -3.15
CA LYS A 591 -34.34 23.13 -1.68
C LYS A 591 -34.73 24.50 -1.12
N THR A 592 -34.22 25.58 -1.70
CA THR A 592 -34.44 26.96 -1.22
C THR A 592 -35.83 27.49 -1.59
N ARG A 593 -36.41 27.01 -2.69
CA ARG A 593 -37.78 27.32 -3.14
C ARG A 593 -38.83 26.29 -2.68
N GLU A 594 -38.42 25.26 -1.94
CA GLU A 594 -39.27 24.15 -1.49
C GLU A 594 -40.10 23.49 -2.62
N LEU A 595 -39.48 23.28 -3.79
CA LEU A 595 -40.19 22.81 -4.99
C LEU A 595 -40.63 21.35 -4.87
N GLU A 596 -41.92 21.11 -5.06
CA GLU A 596 -42.57 19.79 -5.07
C GLU A 596 -43.39 19.54 -6.35
N GLY A 597 -43.97 18.33 -6.45
CA GLY A 597 -44.91 17.97 -7.51
C GLY A 597 -44.38 18.15 -8.94
N ASP A 598 -45.24 18.71 -9.79
CA ASP A 598 -44.93 18.97 -11.20
C ASP A 598 -44.04 20.22 -11.38
N GLU A 599 -44.16 21.27 -10.55
CA GLU A 599 -43.27 22.46 -10.63
C GLU A 599 -41.80 22.06 -10.44
N LYS A 600 -41.53 21.15 -9.50
CA LYS A 600 -40.20 20.55 -9.31
C LYS A 600 -39.72 19.84 -10.56
N ARG A 601 -40.59 19.07 -11.23
CA ARG A 601 -40.25 18.27 -12.43
C ARG A 601 -39.88 19.20 -13.59
N ASP A 602 -40.70 20.20 -13.85
CA ASP A 602 -40.53 21.13 -14.95
C ASP A 602 -39.29 22.02 -14.75
N PHE A 603 -39.07 22.51 -13.52
CA PHE A 603 -37.84 23.24 -13.17
C PHE A 603 -36.58 22.39 -13.38
N VAL A 604 -36.57 21.15 -12.87
CA VAL A 604 -35.43 20.23 -13.01
C VAL A 604 -35.16 19.92 -14.49
N ALA A 605 -36.18 19.59 -15.28
CA ALA A 605 -36.05 19.31 -16.70
C ALA A 605 -35.53 20.52 -17.52
N GLY A 606 -35.95 21.74 -17.18
CA GLY A 606 -35.51 22.97 -17.85
C GLY A 606 -34.11 23.46 -17.45
N CYS A 607 -33.55 22.99 -16.32
CA CYS A 607 -32.39 23.62 -15.71
C CYS A 607 -31.11 23.51 -16.57
N PHE A 608 -30.72 22.30 -16.97
CA PHE A 608 -29.51 22.09 -17.78
C PHE A 608 -29.55 22.81 -19.14
N PRO A 609 -30.63 22.72 -19.95
CA PRO A 609 -30.76 23.51 -21.18
C PRO A 609 -30.65 25.03 -20.95
N ALA A 610 -31.27 25.56 -19.88
CA ALA A 610 -31.22 26.99 -19.57
C ALA A 610 -29.81 27.46 -19.17
N ARG A 611 -29.09 26.69 -18.34
CA ARG A 611 -27.72 27.01 -17.93
C ARG A 611 -26.75 26.94 -19.11
N ILE A 612 -26.84 25.93 -19.96
CA ILE A 612 -26.04 25.83 -21.21
C ILE A 612 -26.38 26.97 -22.18
N ALA A 613 -27.65 27.37 -22.30
CA ALA A 613 -28.07 28.48 -23.14
C ALA A 613 -27.58 29.86 -22.67
N ALA A 614 -27.07 29.99 -21.43
CA ALA A 614 -26.47 31.20 -20.89
C ALA A 614 -24.95 31.33 -21.14
N LEU A 615 -24.26 30.25 -21.52
CA LEU A 615 -22.81 30.24 -21.76
C LEU A 615 -22.40 31.01 -23.05
N PRO A 616 -21.17 31.56 -23.11
CA PRO A 616 -20.53 31.99 -24.36
C PRO A 616 -20.63 30.95 -25.48
N ALA A 617 -20.70 31.37 -26.75
CA ALA A 617 -21.00 30.47 -27.86
C ALA A 617 -19.93 29.40 -28.11
N ASP A 618 -18.66 29.76 -27.90
CA ASP A 618 -17.48 28.91 -27.97
C ASP A 618 -17.42 27.89 -26.80
N GLU A 619 -17.60 28.37 -25.57
CA GLU A 619 -17.65 27.53 -24.37
C GLU A 619 -18.84 26.55 -24.41
N ARG A 620 -20.01 27.01 -24.87
CA ARG A 620 -21.22 26.22 -25.04
C ARG A 620 -21.02 25.03 -25.97
N THR A 621 -20.44 25.25 -27.16
CA THR A 621 -20.16 24.17 -28.12
C THR A 621 -19.20 23.16 -27.50
N ARG A 622 -18.07 23.62 -26.94
CA ARG A 622 -17.05 22.77 -26.31
C ARG A 622 -17.62 21.88 -25.18
N ILE A 623 -18.45 22.45 -24.30
CA ILE A 623 -19.08 21.71 -23.19
C ILE A 623 -20.19 20.77 -23.68
N THR A 624 -20.93 21.15 -24.73
CA THR A 624 -21.99 20.29 -25.31
C THR A 624 -21.37 19.07 -26.00
N ASP A 625 -20.35 19.28 -26.84
CA ASP A 625 -19.72 18.21 -27.62
C ASP A 625 -18.99 17.19 -26.72
N ALA A 626 -18.41 17.64 -25.59
CA ALA A 626 -17.74 16.77 -24.62
C ALA A 626 -18.67 16.08 -23.61
N SER A 627 -19.97 16.41 -23.58
CA SER A 627 -20.93 15.89 -22.60
C SER A 627 -21.11 14.36 -22.66
N VAL A 628 -21.33 13.81 -23.85
CA VAL A 628 -21.51 12.37 -24.10
C VAL A 628 -20.18 11.59 -23.96
N PRO A 629 -19.02 12.07 -24.43
CA PRO A 629 -17.71 11.52 -24.09
C PRO A 629 -17.46 11.41 -22.58
N PHE A 630 -17.67 12.49 -21.81
CA PHE A 630 -17.51 12.49 -20.36
C PHE A 630 -18.38 11.42 -19.66
N ALA A 631 -19.68 11.37 -19.98
CA ALA A 631 -20.59 10.37 -19.44
C ALA A 631 -20.14 8.92 -19.77
N ASN A 632 -19.79 8.67 -21.03
CA ASN A 632 -19.38 7.34 -21.49
C ASN A 632 -18.05 6.89 -20.87
N ARG A 633 -17.06 7.79 -20.71
CA ARG A 633 -15.77 7.45 -20.10
C ARG A 633 -15.94 7.14 -18.62
N LEU A 634 -16.68 7.98 -17.89
CA LEU A 634 -16.92 7.79 -16.46
C LEU A 634 -17.72 6.50 -16.19
N LEU A 635 -18.76 6.22 -16.97
CA LEU A 635 -19.56 4.99 -16.83
C LEU A 635 -18.91 3.73 -17.45
N SER A 636 -17.77 3.85 -18.13
CA SER A 636 -16.94 2.72 -18.54
C SER A 636 -15.96 2.27 -17.45
N ALA A 637 -16.02 2.84 -16.25
CA ALA A 637 -15.15 2.44 -15.15
C ALA A 637 -15.32 0.95 -14.78
N ARG A 638 -14.21 0.26 -14.52
CA ARG A 638 -14.19 -1.17 -14.16
C ARG A 638 -15.05 -1.47 -12.92
N TRP A 639 -15.24 -0.47 -12.04
CA TRP A 639 -16.12 -0.56 -10.87
C TRP A 639 -17.56 -0.98 -11.22
N PHE A 640 -18.11 -0.50 -12.35
CA PHE A 640 -19.44 -0.90 -12.82
C PHE A 640 -19.52 -2.33 -13.36
N SER A 641 -18.42 -3.10 -13.42
CA SER A 641 -18.42 -4.50 -13.89
C SER A 641 -18.54 -5.55 -12.78
N ARG A 642 -18.28 -5.20 -11.51
CA ARG A 642 -18.23 -6.17 -10.39
C ARG A 642 -19.52 -6.22 -9.57
N ALA A 643 -19.92 -7.40 -9.11
CA ALA A 643 -21.16 -7.61 -8.34
C ALA A 643 -21.21 -6.80 -7.04
N TRP A 644 -20.06 -6.58 -6.39
CA TRP A 644 -19.94 -5.75 -5.19
C TRP A 644 -20.41 -4.29 -5.38
N CYS A 645 -20.42 -3.73 -6.60
CA CYS A 645 -20.94 -2.37 -6.82
C CYS A 645 -22.46 -2.27 -6.54
N ALA A 646 -23.19 -3.38 -6.66
CA ALA A 646 -24.60 -3.47 -6.30
C ALA A 646 -24.84 -3.62 -4.78
N HIS A 647 -23.87 -4.14 -4.03
CA HIS A 647 -23.87 -4.00 -2.57
C HIS A 647 -23.68 -2.53 -2.19
N GLU A 648 -22.56 -1.96 -2.62
CA GLU A 648 -22.07 -0.62 -2.26
C GLU A 648 -22.97 0.54 -2.72
N SER A 649 -23.92 0.28 -3.63
CA SER A 649 -24.95 1.23 -4.04
C SER A 649 -26.28 1.08 -3.28
N ARG A 650 -26.66 -0.15 -2.91
CA ARG A 650 -27.99 -0.45 -2.33
C ARG A 650 -28.04 -0.32 -0.81
N VAL A 651 -26.93 -0.54 -0.14
CA VAL A 651 -26.80 -0.32 1.31
C VAL A 651 -26.69 1.18 1.68
N VAL A 652 -26.77 2.07 0.67
CA VAL A 652 -26.60 3.52 0.81
C VAL A 652 -27.91 4.21 1.17
N THR A 653 -27.96 4.83 2.34
CA THR A 653 -28.98 5.84 2.62
C THR A 653 -28.65 7.14 1.89
N HIS A 654 -29.02 7.24 0.60
CA HIS A 654 -28.75 8.40 -0.27
C HIS A 654 -29.23 9.76 0.29
N GLY A 655 -30.05 9.77 1.35
CA GLY A 655 -30.54 10.98 2.01
C GLY A 655 -29.63 11.59 3.09
N LYS A 656 -28.61 10.89 3.62
CA LYS A 656 -27.79 11.44 4.74
C LYS A 656 -26.73 12.47 4.28
N THR A 657 -26.04 12.23 3.15
CA THR A 657 -24.77 12.94 2.80
C THR A 657 -24.46 12.98 1.29
N ASP A 658 -25.48 12.82 0.43
CA ASP A 658 -25.36 12.67 -1.05
C ASP A 658 -24.35 11.57 -1.48
N ASN A 659 -24.41 10.45 -0.77
CA ASN A 659 -23.61 9.26 -1.06
C ASN A 659 -24.13 8.49 -2.29
N PRO A 660 -23.28 7.68 -2.95
CA PRO A 660 -21.82 7.66 -2.82
C PRO A 660 -21.14 8.77 -3.66
N LEU A 661 -19.85 9.00 -3.40
CA LEU A 661 -19.02 9.98 -4.09
C LEU A 661 -18.00 9.26 -4.99
N PHE A 662 -17.99 9.54 -6.29
CA PHE A 662 -16.96 9.05 -7.21
C PHE A 662 -15.71 9.93 -7.17
N LEU A 663 -14.53 9.31 -7.19
CA LEU A 663 -13.25 9.95 -7.49
C LEU A 663 -12.66 9.39 -8.79
N CYS A 664 -12.21 10.26 -9.68
CA CYS A 664 -11.49 9.92 -10.92
C CYS A 664 -10.38 10.93 -11.19
N PHE A 665 -9.59 10.72 -12.25
CA PHE A 665 -8.54 11.65 -12.64
C PHE A 665 -9.04 12.65 -13.69
N GLY A 666 -8.68 13.92 -13.52
CA GLY A 666 -8.73 14.93 -14.56
C GLY A 666 -7.54 14.83 -15.52
N SER A 667 -7.53 15.71 -16.52
CA SER A 667 -6.54 15.75 -17.61
C SER A 667 -5.09 15.79 -17.10
N ASN A 668 -4.82 16.58 -16.07
CA ASN A 668 -3.50 16.76 -15.47
C ASN A 668 -3.19 15.77 -14.31
N CYS A 669 -3.87 14.60 -14.27
CA CYS A 669 -3.79 13.61 -13.19
C CYS A 669 -4.13 14.14 -11.78
N LEU A 670 -4.79 15.30 -11.69
CA LEU A 670 -5.43 15.76 -10.46
C LEU A 670 -6.68 14.92 -10.18
N VAL A 671 -7.01 14.66 -8.92
CA VAL A 671 -8.22 13.91 -8.56
C VAL A 671 -9.42 14.86 -8.55
N LEU A 672 -10.49 14.43 -9.22
CA LEU A 672 -11.78 15.12 -9.31
C LEU A 672 -12.85 14.31 -8.57
N ALA A 673 -13.84 14.99 -8.01
CA ALA A 673 -14.90 14.37 -7.21
C ALA A 673 -16.30 14.66 -7.77
N PHE A 674 -17.07 13.62 -8.05
CA PHE A 674 -18.41 13.70 -8.66
C PHE A 674 -19.45 12.94 -7.84
N GLN A 675 -20.59 13.55 -7.52
CA GLN A 675 -21.67 12.87 -6.81
C GLN A 675 -22.32 11.78 -7.70
N PHE A 676 -22.67 10.61 -7.14
CA PHE A 676 -23.36 9.57 -7.90
C PHE A 676 -24.67 10.07 -8.51
N ARG A 677 -25.45 10.83 -7.74
CA ARG A 677 -26.74 11.39 -8.17
C ARG A 677 -26.61 12.34 -9.36
N PHE A 678 -25.58 13.19 -9.37
CA PHE A 678 -25.23 14.01 -10.52
C PHE A 678 -24.98 13.13 -11.76
N VAL A 679 -24.08 12.15 -11.66
CA VAL A 679 -23.70 11.29 -12.79
C VAL A 679 -24.90 10.50 -13.34
N HIS A 680 -25.76 9.96 -12.48
CA HIS A 680 -26.97 9.22 -12.86
C HIS A 680 -28.01 10.11 -13.55
N TYR A 681 -28.24 11.33 -13.03
CA TYR A 681 -29.18 12.29 -13.60
C TYR A 681 -28.68 12.90 -14.91
N PHE A 682 -27.42 13.33 -14.95
CA PHE A 682 -26.78 13.84 -16.16
C PHE A 682 -26.79 12.80 -17.30
N SER A 683 -26.46 11.54 -16.98
CA SER A 683 -26.51 10.46 -17.96
C SER A 683 -27.94 10.11 -18.41
N LEU A 684 -28.98 10.39 -17.59
CA LEU A 684 -30.38 10.31 -18.00
C LEU A 684 -30.74 11.40 -19.02
N CYS A 685 -30.34 12.66 -18.77
CA CYS A 685 -30.58 13.78 -19.67
C CYS A 685 -29.93 13.63 -21.05
N LEU A 686 -28.89 12.80 -21.18
CA LEU A 686 -28.21 12.51 -22.44
C LEU A 686 -28.84 11.35 -23.23
N LEU A 687 -29.79 10.59 -22.67
CA LEU A 687 -30.35 9.41 -23.35
C LEU A 687 -31.14 9.74 -24.62
N ASP A 688 -31.66 10.96 -24.76
CA ASP A 688 -32.35 11.39 -25.98
C ASP A 688 -31.39 11.60 -27.18
N SER A 689 -30.07 11.50 -26.95
CA SER A 689 -29.03 11.56 -27.99
C SER A 689 -28.43 10.20 -28.38
N ASP A 690 -28.76 9.12 -27.66
CA ASP A 690 -28.27 7.75 -27.91
C ASP A 690 -29.34 6.94 -28.66
N PRO A 691 -29.05 6.19 -29.74
CA PRO A 691 -30.06 5.41 -30.47
C PRO A 691 -30.94 4.49 -29.59
N ASP A 692 -32.14 4.22 -30.10
CA ASP A 692 -33.07 3.25 -29.49
C ASP A 692 -32.53 1.82 -29.58
N PRO A 693 -32.82 0.97 -28.58
CA PRO A 693 -32.41 -0.44 -28.58
C PRO A 693 -33.20 -1.23 -29.63
N PRO A 694 -32.63 -2.30 -30.22
CA PRO A 694 -33.35 -3.16 -31.16
C PRO A 694 -34.54 -3.83 -30.48
N VAL A 695 -35.70 -3.81 -31.14
CA VAL A 695 -37.01 -4.07 -30.52
C VAL A 695 -37.40 -5.56 -30.59
N ALA A 696 -36.50 -6.43 -30.12
CA ALA A 696 -36.75 -7.86 -29.95
C ALA A 696 -36.53 -8.27 -28.48
N SER A 697 -37.42 -9.09 -27.92
CA SER A 697 -37.38 -9.45 -26.50
C SER A 697 -36.12 -10.23 -26.12
N GLU A 698 -35.70 -11.21 -26.94
CA GLU A 698 -34.47 -11.97 -26.69
C GLU A 698 -33.21 -11.09 -26.78
N GLU A 699 -33.16 -10.16 -27.75
CA GLU A 699 -32.04 -9.19 -27.87
C GLU A 699 -32.02 -8.21 -26.70
N TYR A 700 -33.18 -7.78 -26.20
CA TYR A 700 -33.28 -6.94 -25.00
C TYR A 700 -32.73 -7.63 -23.75
N PHE A 701 -32.96 -8.95 -23.57
CA PHE A 701 -32.33 -9.69 -22.47
C PHE A 701 -30.83 -9.92 -22.68
N GLY A 702 -30.37 -10.16 -23.92
CA GLY A 702 -28.94 -10.17 -24.25
C GLY A 702 -28.25 -8.84 -23.91
N PHE A 703 -28.84 -7.71 -24.30
CA PHE A 703 -28.42 -6.34 -24.01
C PHE A 703 -28.26 -6.06 -22.50
N LEU A 704 -29.04 -6.72 -21.64
CA LEU A 704 -28.96 -6.56 -20.18
C LEU A 704 -27.86 -7.41 -19.54
N ASN A 705 -27.41 -8.47 -20.22
CA ASN A 705 -26.44 -9.45 -19.74
C ASN A 705 -25.05 -9.29 -20.39
N ASP A 706 -24.91 -8.45 -21.42
CA ASP A 706 -23.64 -8.14 -22.09
C ASP A 706 -22.62 -7.51 -21.11
N PRO A 707 -21.46 -8.13 -20.84
CA PRO A 707 -20.44 -7.53 -20.00
C PRO A 707 -19.88 -6.23 -20.62
N ASN A 708 -19.80 -6.16 -21.94
CA ASN A 708 -19.07 -5.16 -22.73
C ASN A 708 -19.98 -4.07 -23.30
N LEU A 709 -20.75 -3.41 -22.42
CA LEU A 709 -21.69 -2.35 -22.79
C LEU A 709 -21.05 -1.28 -23.69
N GLN A 710 -21.68 -1.04 -24.85
CA GLN A 710 -21.21 -0.16 -25.93
C GLN A 710 -21.86 1.24 -25.87
N THR A 711 -23.17 1.34 -25.60
CA THR A 711 -23.92 2.61 -25.65
C THR A 711 -24.11 3.27 -24.29
N LEU A 712 -24.52 4.55 -24.28
CA LEU A 712 -24.79 5.27 -23.03
C LEU A 712 -26.05 4.74 -22.33
N ARG A 713 -27.11 4.42 -23.09
CA ARG A 713 -28.36 3.80 -22.64
C ARG A 713 -28.14 2.43 -22.00
N GLN A 714 -27.22 1.63 -22.55
CA GLN A 714 -26.75 0.39 -21.92
C GLN A 714 -26.11 0.64 -20.55
N ARG A 715 -25.09 1.53 -20.50
CA ARG A 715 -24.38 1.89 -19.26
C ARG A 715 -25.34 2.46 -18.20
N TRP A 716 -26.27 3.33 -18.62
CA TRP A 716 -27.29 3.92 -17.77
C TRP A 716 -28.25 2.86 -17.18
N SER A 717 -28.73 1.93 -18.01
CA SER A 717 -29.59 0.82 -17.55
C SER A 717 -28.90 -0.02 -16.47
N ARG A 718 -27.60 -0.29 -16.62
CA ARG A 718 -26.80 -0.99 -15.59
C ARG A 718 -26.74 -0.21 -14.28
N ILE A 719 -26.43 1.10 -14.29
CA ILE A 719 -26.35 1.88 -13.05
C ILE A 719 -27.72 2.15 -12.41
N HIS A 720 -28.78 2.30 -13.21
CA HIS A 720 -30.13 2.52 -12.69
C HIS A 720 -30.62 1.33 -11.85
N ARG A 721 -30.24 0.10 -12.23
CA ARG A 721 -30.48 -1.13 -11.44
C ARG A 721 -29.79 -1.14 -10.08
N LEU A 722 -28.77 -0.31 -9.86
CA LEU A 722 -28.05 -0.22 -8.59
C LEU A 722 -28.81 0.60 -7.54
N LEU A 723 -29.63 1.58 -7.96
CA LEU A 723 -30.32 2.53 -7.07
C LEU A 723 -31.56 1.97 -6.35
N GLY A 724 -32.09 0.82 -6.79
CA GLY A 724 -33.41 0.35 -6.37
C GLY A 724 -34.56 1.20 -6.93
N ARG A 725 -35.81 0.83 -6.62
CA ARG A 725 -37.00 1.61 -7.00
C ARG A 725 -37.45 2.48 -5.82
N PRO A 726 -37.56 3.82 -5.96
CA PRO A 726 -38.13 4.68 -4.92
C PRO A 726 -39.54 4.21 -4.52
N GLY A 727 -39.77 4.05 -3.22
CA GLY A 727 -41.05 3.59 -2.67
C GLY A 727 -41.29 2.07 -2.69
N ALA A 728 -40.43 1.27 -3.35
CA ALA A 728 -40.56 -0.19 -3.34
C ALA A 728 -39.93 -0.80 -2.06
N ALA A 729 -40.66 -0.73 -0.94
CA ALA A 729 -40.22 -1.29 0.34
C ALA A 729 -39.99 -2.81 0.30
N ASN A 730 -40.70 -3.52 -0.59
CA ASN A 730 -40.63 -4.97 -0.77
C ASN A 730 -40.16 -5.31 -2.20
N VAL A 731 -38.87 -5.12 -2.49
CA VAL A 731 -38.24 -5.77 -3.66
C VAL A 731 -38.02 -7.24 -3.29
N ALA A 732 -38.52 -8.17 -4.09
CA ALA A 732 -38.46 -9.59 -3.76
C ALA A 732 -36.99 -10.09 -3.77
N PRO A 733 -36.55 -10.96 -2.83
CA PRO A 733 -35.21 -11.55 -2.83
C PRO A 733 -34.74 -12.06 -4.20
N THR A 734 -35.63 -12.70 -4.97
CA THR A 734 -35.35 -13.19 -6.33
C THR A 734 -34.96 -12.05 -7.30
N GLN A 735 -35.54 -10.86 -7.14
CA GLN A 735 -35.19 -9.68 -7.95
C GLN A 735 -33.80 -9.14 -7.59
N HIS A 736 -33.37 -9.24 -6.32
CA HIS A 736 -31.99 -8.97 -5.93
C HIS A 736 -31.03 -9.94 -6.61
N MET A 737 -31.29 -11.24 -6.52
CA MET A 737 -30.52 -12.30 -7.18
C MET A 737 -30.39 -12.07 -8.70
N VAL A 738 -31.51 -11.95 -9.42
CA VAL A 738 -31.53 -11.76 -10.89
C VAL A 738 -30.75 -10.51 -11.30
N SER A 739 -30.78 -9.44 -10.50
CA SER A 739 -30.03 -8.22 -10.79
C SER A 739 -28.51 -8.34 -10.62
N LEU A 740 -28.01 -9.38 -9.94
CA LEU A 740 -26.57 -9.63 -9.71
C LEU A 740 -25.95 -10.52 -10.79
N ILE A 741 -26.74 -11.39 -11.41
CA ILE A 741 -26.29 -12.33 -12.47
C ILE A 741 -25.52 -11.64 -13.62
N PRO A 742 -25.86 -10.42 -14.11
CA PRO A 742 -25.11 -9.75 -15.18
C PRO A 742 -23.69 -9.32 -14.81
N PHE A 743 -23.35 -9.22 -13.52
CA PHE A 743 -22.06 -8.71 -13.08
C PHE A 743 -21.00 -9.82 -13.02
N GLY A 744 -19.74 -9.42 -13.10
CA GLY A 744 -18.61 -10.29 -12.78
C GLY A 744 -18.45 -10.44 -11.27
N CYS A 745 -18.06 -11.63 -10.82
CA CYS A 745 -17.64 -11.87 -9.44
C CYS A 745 -16.44 -12.83 -9.48
N LEU A 746 -15.38 -12.54 -8.70
CA LEU A 746 -14.16 -13.35 -8.73
C LEU A 746 -14.31 -14.61 -7.88
N ASN A 747 -14.76 -14.44 -6.63
CA ASN A 747 -15.24 -15.54 -5.80
C ASN A 747 -16.75 -15.68 -6.00
N ALA A 748 -17.21 -16.82 -6.52
CA ALA A 748 -18.64 -17.04 -6.74
C ALA A 748 -19.43 -17.07 -5.41
N CYS A 749 -18.78 -17.42 -4.29
CA CYS A 749 -19.39 -17.46 -2.95
C CYS A 749 -19.87 -16.07 -2.50
N ASP A 750 -19.18 -15.00 -2.90
CA ASP A 750 -19.55 -13.61 -2.59
C ASP A 750 -20.96 -13.26 -3.14
N LEU A 751 -21.42 -13.90 -4.22
CA LEU A 751 -22.73 -13.61 -4.82
C LEU A 751 -23.88 -13.86 -3.84
N VAL A 752 -23.83 -14.94 -3.06
CA VAL A 752 -24.82 -15.21 -1.99
C VAL A 752 -24.70 -14.17 -0.89
N SER A 753 -23.49 -13.83 -0.44
CA SER A 753 -23.29 -12.80 0.58
C SER A 753 -23.81 -11.42 0.14
N ILE A 754 -23.53 -11.00 -1.10
CA ILE A 754 -24.06 -9.76 -1.69
C ILE A 754 -25.59 -9.80 -1.82
N ALA A 755 -26.17 -10.94 -2.23
CA ALA A 755 -27.61 -11.09 -2.35
C ALA A 755 -28.32 -11.06 -0.98
N LEU A 756 -27.81 -11.78 0.02
CA LEU A 756 -28.28 -11.74 1.41
C LEU A 756 -28.19 -10.31 1.99
N ASN A 757 -27.04 -9.67 1.83
CA ASN A 757 -26.77 -8.32 2.32
C ASN A 757 -27.68 -7.27 1.67
N THR A 758 -27.90 -7.33 0.35
CA THR A 758 -28.75 -6.34 -0.34
C THR A 758 -30.24 -6.59 -0.18
N ALA A 759 -30.68 -7.85 -0.06
CA ALA A 759 -32.07 -8.17 0.31
C ALA A 759 -32.33 -7.95 1.82
N GLY A 760 -31.27 -7.76 2.63
CA GLY A 760 -31.34 -7.57 4.07
C GLY A 760 -31.78 -8.82 4.84
N ILE A 761 -31.51 -10.00 4.29
CA ILE A 761 -31.81 -11.30 4.91
C ILE A 761 -30.83 -11.49 6.09
N PRO A 762 -31.29 -11.89 7.29
CA PRO A 762 -30.51 -11.86 8.53
C PRO A 762 -29.53 -13.05 8.69
N LEU A 763 -29.02 -13.59 7.57
CA LEU A 763 -28.18 -14.79 7.51
C LEU A 763 -26.81 -14.49 6.89
N THR A 764 -25.88 -15.42 7.09
CA THR A 764 -24.58 -15.51 6.41
C THR A 764 -24.39 -16.92 5.86
N TYR A 765 -23.66 -17.06 4.75
CA TYR A 765 -23.43 -18.33 4.05
C TYR A 765 -21.97 -18.78 4.19
N SER A 766 -21.74 -20.09 4.29
CA SER A 766 -20.43 -20.72 4.53
C SER A 766 -20.12 -21.92 3.63
N GLY A 767 -20.95 -22.18 2.61
CA GLY A 767 -20.71 -23.23 1.62
C GLY A 767 -19.94 -22.75 0.39
N ASN A 768 -19.60 -23.69 -0.49
CA ASN A 768 -18.89 -23.42 -1.74
C ASN A 768 -19.85 -23.19 -2.91
N ILE A 769 -19.42 -22.38 -3.88
CA ILE A 769 -20.13 -22.09 -5.13
C ILE A 769 -19.15 -22.25 -6.29
N THR A 770 -19.48 -23.09 -7.28
CA THR A 770 -18.60 -23.36 -8.43
C THR A 770 -18.95 -22.51 -9.65
N ASP A 771 -20.23 -22.19 -9.85
CA ASP A 771 -20.69 -21.37 -10.98
C ASP A 771 -21.91 -20.47 -10.63
N LYS A 772 -22.48 -19.78 -11.64
CA LYS A 772 -23.67 -18.94 -11.45
C LYS A 772 -24.97 -19.75 -11.28
N GLY A 773 -25.00 -21.00 -11.73
CA GLY A 773 -26.12 -21.92 -11.53
C GLY A 773 -26.22 -22.35 -10.06
N ASP A 774 -25.09 -22.67 -9.42
CA ASP A 774 -25.01 -22.89 -7.97
C ASP A 774 -25.57 -21.68 -7.20
N PHE A 775 -25.15 -20.46 -7.53
CA PHE A 775 -25.66 -19.23 -6.91
C PHE A 775 -27.18 -19.11 -7.04
N VAL A 776 -27.73 -19.27 -8.26
CA VAL A 776 -29.17 -19.18 -8.50
C VAL A 776 -29.93 -20.27 -7.74
N TRP A 777 -29.43 -21.51 -7.72
CA TRP A 777 -29.99 -22.60 -6.94
C TRP A 777 -30.04 -22.27 -5.44
N ILE A 778 -28.87 -22.00 -4.84
CA ILE A 778 -28.72 -21.74 -3.41
C ILE A 778 -29.61 -20.58 -2.96
N PHE A 779 -29.62 -19.48 -3.71
CA PHE A 779 -30.38 -18.30 -3.33
C PHE A 779 -31.89 -18.43 -3.64
N SER A 780 -32.30 -19.24 -4.62
CA SER A 780 -33.72 -19.58 -4.85
C SER A 780 -34.31 -20.37 -3.68
N ALA A 781 -33.58 -21.33 -3.12
CA ALA A 781 -34.00 -22.06 -1.93
C ALA A 781 -34.16 -21.14 -0.69
N ILE A 782 -33.25 -20.15 -0.54
CA ILE A 782 -33.36 -19.11 0.49
C ILE A 782 -34.56 -18.19 0.27
N ALA A 783 -34.81 -17.75 -0.98
CA ALA A 783 -35.96 -16.94 -1.32
C ALA A 783 -37.28 -17.67 -0.94
N ILE A 784 -37.42 -18.94 -1.30
CA ILE A 784 -38.56 -19.79 -0.93
C ILE A 784 -38.66 -19.95 0.61
N ALA A 785 -37.55 -20.09 1.32
CA ALA A 785 -37.54 -20.18 2.79
C ALA A 785 -37.96 -18.86 3.49
N VAL A 786 -37.75 -17.72 2.83
CA VAL A 786 -38.22 -16.38 3.25
C VAL A 786 -39.69 -16.12 2.81
N GLY A 787 -40.27 -17.00 1.99
CA GLY A 787 -41.65 -16.89 1.48
C GLY A 787 -41.77 -16.20 0.11
N ASP A 788 -40.66 -15.90 -0.55
CA ASP A 788 -40.64 -15.43 -1.93
C ASP A 788 -40.81 -16.61 -2.90
N VAL A 789 -42.00 -16.70 -3.50
CA VAL A 789 -42.38 -17.74 -4.48
C VAL A 789 -42.00 -17.40 -5.92
N VAL A 790 -41.39 -16.23 -6.18
CA VAL A 790 -40.95 -15.83 -7.54
C VAL A 790 -39.94 -16.81 -8.18
N PRO A 791 -39.08 -17.59 -7.46
CA PRO A 791 -38.25 -18.61 -8.11
C PRO A 791 -39.04 -19.71 -8.81
N LEU A 792 -40.30 -19.94 -8.40
CA LEU A 792 -41.22 -20.89 -9.02
C LEU A 792 -41.83 -20.35 -10.33
N LEU A 793 -41.62 -19.07 -10.62
CA LEU A 793 -42.12 -18.33 -11.79
C LEU A 793 -41.01 -18.05 -12.82
N LEU A 794 -39.79 -18.58 -12.61
CA LEU A 794 -38.65 -18.41 -13.52
C LEU A 794 -38.74 -19.41 -14.68
N ILE A 795 -39.29 -18.96 -15.82
CA ILE A 795 -39.55 -19.81 -16.98
C ILE A 795 -38.28 -19.93 -17.87
N GLY A 796 -37.84 -21.17 -18.09
CA GLY A 796 -36.70 -21.57 -18.93
C GLY A 796 -37.07 -22.65 -19.96
N LYS A 797 -36.32 -23.76 -20.05
CA LYS A 797 -36.61 -24.88 -20.99
C LYS A 797 -36.77 -26.23 -20.29
N LYS A 798 -38.04 -26.55 -19.98
CA LYS A 798 -38.60 -27.78 -19.35
C LYS A 798 -38.52 -27.84 -17.81
N LEU A 799 -39.56 -28.42 -17.23
CA LEU A 799 -39.71 -28.85 -15.82
C LEU A 799 -40.56 -30.13 -15.81
N ARG A 800 -40.60 -30.82 -14.66
CA ARG A 800 -41.61 -31.83 -14.33
C ARG A 800 -42.18 -31.53 -12.96
N ILE A 801 -43.51 -31.43 -12.85
CA ILE A 801 -44.21 -31.66 -11.59
C ILE A 801 -44.44 -33.17 -11.53
N LEU A 802 -44.10 -33.81 -10.41
CA LEU A 802 -44.51 -35.18 -10.12
C LEU A 802 -45.82 -35.13 -9.32
N ASP A 803 -46.93 -35.01 -10.04
CA ASP A 803 -48.25 -35.29 -9.47
C ASP A 803 -48.37 -36.79 -9.19
N HIS A 804 -49.03 -37.16 -8.09
CA HIS A 804 -49.21 -38.56 -7.69
C HIS A 804 -50.16 -39.33 -8.63
N VAL A 805 -50.93 -38.63 -9.47
CA VAL A 805 -51.77 -39.22 -10.53
C VAL A 805 -51.11 -39.01 -11.91
N GLY A 806 -50.45 -40.04 -12.40
CA GLY A 806 -49.62 -39.95 -13.60
C GLY A 806 -50.39 -39.90 -14.93
N GLU A 807 -50.92 -38.74 -15.34
CA GLU A 807 -51.28 -38.48 -16.75
C GLU A 807 -51.23 -36.98 -17.18
N GLY A 808 -50.02 -36.49 -17.45
CA GLY A 808 -49.72 -35.59 -18.57
C GLY A 808 -50.38 -34.20 -18.71
N THR A 809 -49.82 -33.18 -18.05
CA THR A 809 -49.67 -31.84 -18.63
C THR A 809 -48.24 -31.32 -18.42
N MET A 810 -47.70 -30.49 -19.34
CA MET A 810 -46.32 -29.96 -19.25
C MET A 810 -46.29 -28.43 -19.17
N THR A 811 -45.59 -27.91 -18.15
CA THR A 811 -45.31 -26.47 -17.95
C THR A 811 -43.90 -26.28 -17.35
N VAL A 812 -43.41 -25.04 -17.20
CA VAL A 812 -41.97 -24.66 -17.15
C VAL A 812 -41.78 -23.39 -16.28
N SER A 813 -40.75 -23.19 -15.43
CA SER A 813 -39.62 -24.03 -15.00
C SER A 813 -39.31 -23.91 -13.48
N TRP A 814 -38.33 -24.67 -12.98
CA TRP A 814 -37.74 -24.54 -11.64
C TRP A 814 -36.21 -24.66 -11.76
N VAL A 815 -35.52 -23.53 -11.62
CA VAL A 815 -34.06 -23.36 -11.72
C VAL A 815 -33.45 -23.98 -12.99
N THR A 816 -33.73 -23.36 -14.14
CA THR A 816 -32.76 -23.30 -15.25
C THR A 816 -32.33 -21.85 -15.47
N ASP A 817 -31.13 -21.66 -16.01
CA ASP A 817 -30.40 -20.38 -16.10
C ASP A 817 -31.30 -19.15 -16.44
N PRO A 818 -31.49 -18.20 -15.50
CA PRO A 818 -32.38 -17.04 -15.70
C PRO A 818 -31.92 -16.05 -16.79
N ILE A 819 -30.72 -16.23 -17.36
CA ILE A 819 -30.12 -15.34 -18.38
C ILE A 819 -31.02 -15.16 -19.63
N SER A 820 -31.99 -16.04 -19.88
CA SER A 820 -33.00 -15.89 -20.95
C SER A 820 -34.46 -15.93 -20.47
N GLY A 821 -34.73 -15.74 -19.17
CA GLY A 821 -36.05 -15.96 -18.56
C GLY A 821 -36.91 -14.70 -18.42
N VAL A 822 -38.23 -14.85 -18.63
CA VAL A 822 -39.25 -13.87 -18.26
C VAL A 822 -39.93 -14.33 -16.97
N VAL A 823 -40.16 -13.40 -16.03
CA VAL A 823 -41.07 -13.64 -14.89
C VAL A 823 -42.50 -13.44 -15.40
N ASP A 824 -43.31 -14.49 -15.38
CA ASP A 824 -44.76 -14.36 -15.66
C ASP A 824 -45.48 -13.94 -14.38
N ASP A 825 -46.27 -12.86 -14.44
CA ASP A 825 -47.09 -12.36 -13.32
C ASP A 825 -48.24 -13.34 -12.94
N ARG A 826 -48.46 -14.39 -13.74
CA ARG A 826 -49.44 -15.45 -13.45
C ARG A 826 -48.90 -16.42 -12.40
N GLN A 827 -49.37 -16.29 -11.16
CA GLN A 827 -49.27 -17.37 -10.17
C GLN A 827 -49.91 -18.67 -10.72
N PRO A 828 -49.19 -19.81 -10.72
CA PRO A 828 -49.79 -21.11 -11.02
C PRO A 828 -50.82 -21.46 -9.93
N SER A 829 -52.08 -21.61 -10.35
CA SER A 829 -53.19 -21.92 -9.47
C SER A 829 -53.03 -23.33 -8.87
N GLY A 830 -52.56 -23.41 -7.63
CA GLY A 830 -52.43 -24.66 -6.86
C GLY A 830 -51.19 -24.77 -5.96
N LEU A 831 -50.15 -23.95 -6.16
CA LEU A 831 -48.85 -24.08 -5.45
C LEU A 831 -48.85 -23.74 -3.94
N THR A 832 -50.00 -23.53 -3.30
CA THR A 832 -50.10 -22.77 -2.04
C THR A 832 -50.02 -23.56 -0.74
N ASN A 833 -50.27 -24.88 -0.74
CA ASN A 833 -50.78 -25.54 0.48
C ASN A 833 -49.70 -26.02 1.47
N SER A 834 -48.62 -26.68 1.01
CA SER A 834 -47.27 -26.39 1.53
C SER A 834 -46.18 -27.02 0.65
N ILE A 835 -45.02 -26.35 0.54
CA ILE A 835 -43.80 -26.99 0.01
C ILE A 835 -43.15 -27.78 1.13
N THR A 836 -42.89 -29.08 0.93
CA THR A 836 -42.27 -29.96 1.92
C THR A 836 -40.75 -30.02 1.77
N ALA A 837 -40.25 -30.26 0.56
CA ALA A 837 -38.82 -30.39 0.26
C ALA A 837 -38.43 -29.75 -1.08
N VAL A 838 -37.15 -29.38 -1.24
CA VAL A 838 -36.58 -28.74 -2.43
C VAL A 838 -35.16 -29.26 -2.66
N THR A 839 -34.94 -30.05 -3.72
CA THR A 839 -33.64 -30.67 -4.04
C THR A 839 -32.94 -29.93 -5.20
N ARG A 840 -32.02 -30.56 -5.95
CA ARG A 840 -31.60 -30.07 -7.29
C ARG A 840 -32.39 -30.70 -8.46
N GLU A 841 -33.27 -31.67 -8.18
CA GLU A 841 -33.98 -32.44 -9.22
C GLU A 841 -35.52 -32.31 -9.19
N TYR A 842 -36.12 -31.97 -8.04
CA TYR A 842 -37.55 -31.74 -7.87
C TYR A 842 -37.88 -30.85 -6.65
N ILE A 843 -39.09 -30.27 -6.66
CA ILE A 843 -39.83 -29.78 -5.48
C ILE A 843 -40.84 -30.85 -5.06
N GLU A 844 -41.01 -31.04 -3.75
CA GLU A 844 -42.14 -31.78 -3.18
C GLU A 844 -43.20 -30.84 -2.60
N LEU A 845 -44.47 -31.21 -2.76
CA LEU A 845 -45.64 -30.47 -2.28
C LEU A 845 -46.52 -31.38 -1.43
N ASP A 846 -47.04 -30.84 -0.34
CA ASP A 846 -48.13 -31.44 0.45
C ASP A 846 -49.46 -31.26 -0.32
N CYS A 847 -50.28 -32.32 -0.38
CA CYS A 847 -51.43 -32.45 -1.29
C CYS A 847 -52.79 -32.15 -0.60
#